data_AF-A0A4Q3CKK1-F1
#
_entry.id   AF-A0A4Q3CKK1-F1
#
_cell.length_a   1.000
_cell.length_b   1.000
_cell.length_c   1.000
_cell.angle_alpha   90.00
_cell.angle_beta   90.00
_cell.angle_gamma   90.00
#
_symmetry.space_group_name_H-M   'P 1'
#
loop_
_entity.id
_entity.type
_entity.pdbx_description
1 polymer ?
#
loop_
_entity_poly.entity_id
_entity_poly.type
_entity_poly.pdbx_seq_one_letter_code
_entity_poly.pdbx_strand_id
1 'polypeptide(L)'
;KPYLTVLVDGEYQGGISRLAFEKPIIMTSKEFPHLASNHFKLANSFNKIPFEVEYKEFILGAKDTILPDANGDEYIKLVEQTTGQRREHYLKAGEVQNISNILFAFNKQTAGAININKTGDNYTFNAPFEGNYMRMADKFQGGVAKDSVQPLMFRSLYNMAGAMFVLPEPAIKGKQVYRSNGDFKTKEESALVVTVKSGGQEKEVTLLGGKGQTGMPVAIKLGNLDFTLMYGSKTYELPFKVQLNDFIGNRYPGMEGQAAGFSSFESKVTILDEEKKDKIDYHIYMNNVLDYRGFRFFQSGFDEDEKGTKLSVSHDFWGTWISYMGYFLLYIGLMAILFDKNTRFKDLERKLDKIKDKKKAMAAVVMLLVAFTGYSQDDHAHATNKKPSEGEIETMLERTKVSPEHAARFGKLIVQDGGRMMPMNTMASEILRKLCKKDTFNGMNAEQAFISMSLLQEAWVDVPVIALARGNDSIRKVAGLPLDAKYAAMSDFFDTKGNYKLAAVLEEGAHKREMNKFDTDFKLLNEQIVLLNLTLSGQMFNVLPIPGDKGNKWVSYAQIMGDSIKGMDTIRNIIPYYWESVAGALKNKDYSTADKLLDGLEKYQRTYGAKVLPPDAKVKAEISYNKMHIFERLYQFYALFGILMLAFVIVNIFNTKKWVGTTVKVFHVIIGILFGLHTLGLVMRWYISGHAPWSDAYESMIYVAWATMFFTLIFSRKSALTVSSGTFVASMILMIAHWNWMDPAIANLQPVLDSYWLMIHVAVIVA
;
A
#
# COMPACT_ATOMS: atom_id res chain seq x y z
N LYS A 1 0.88 3.49 -24.30
CA LYS A 1 0.84 2.09 -24.78
C LYS A 1 2.03 1.89 -25.70
N PRO A 2 2.71 0.73 -25.71
CA PRO A 2 3.77 0.49 -26.68
C PRO A 2 3.20 0.21 -28.08
N TYR A 3 3.94 0.65 -29.09
CA TYR A 3 3.66 0.49 -30.51
C TYR A 3 4.86 -0.17 -31.18
N LEU A 4 4.58 -0.99 -32.18
CA LEU A 4 5.56 -1.36 -33.19
C LEU A 4 5.42 -0.37 -34.34
N THR A 5 6.49 0.36 -34.61
CA THR A 5 6.60 1.28 -35.75
C THR A 5 7.57 0.67 -36.75
N VAL A 6 7.12 0.48 -38.00
CA VAL A 6 7.91 0.01 -39.12
C VAL A 6 7.84 1.05 -40.23
N LEU A 7 8.95 1.71 -40.50
CA LEU A 7 9.10 2.65 -41.61
C LEU A 7 9.88 1.95 -42.72
N VAL A 8 9.35 1.96 -43.93
CA VAL A 8 9.98 1.36 -45.12
C VAL A 8 10.24 2.46 -46.13
N ASP A 9 11.51 2.73 -46.39
CA ASP A 9 11.99 3.69 -47.37
C ASP A 9 12.43 2.97 -48.65
N GLY A 10 12.08 3.54 -49.79
CA GLY A 10 12.51 3.02 -51.08
C GLY A 10 12.27 4.02 -52.20
N GLU A 11 12.83 3.72 -53.37
CA GLU A 11 12.63 4.54 -54.56
C GLU A 11 11.22 4.35 -55.13
N TYR A 12 10.51 5.45 -55.29
CA TYR A 12 9.17 5.51 -55.85
C TYR A 12 9.05 6.74 -56.76
N GLN A 13 8.71 6.51 -58.04
CA GLN A 13 8.51 7.58 -59.04
C GLN A 13 9.66 8.61 -59.14
N GLY A 14 10.92 8.16 -59.05
CA GLY A 14 12.10 9.02 -59.21
C GLY A 14 12.54 9.79 -57.96
N GLY A 15 11.99 9.46 -56.78
CA GLY A 15 12.42 10.00 -55.49
C GLY A 15 12.33 8.97 -54.36
N ILE A 16 12.94 9.26 -53.22
CA ILE A 16 12.84 8.42 -52.01
C ILE A 16 11.50 8.72 -51.34
N SER A 17 10.69 7.69 -51.11
CA SER A 17 9.40 7.78 -50.41
C SER A 17 9.36 6.80 -49.23
N ARG A 18 8.57 7.15 -48.20
CA ARG A 18 8.42 6.37 -46.95
C ARG A 18 7.01 5.82 -46.80
N LEU A 19 6.91 4.55 -46.45
CA LEU A 19 5.68 3.88 -46.03
C LEU A 19 5.76 3.55 -44.54
N ALA A 20 4.80 4.05 -43.74
CA ALA A 20 4.79 3.87 -42.29
C ALA A 20 3.68 2.91 -41.82
N PHE A 21 4.04 1.91 -41.02
CA PHE A 21 3.11 1.03 -40.31
C PHE A 21 3.27 1.19 -38.81
N GLU A 22 2.17 1.47 -38.12
CA GLU A 22 2.18 1.67 -36.67
C GLU A 22 1.04 0.90 -36.04
N LYS A 23 1.37 -0.11 -35.23
CA LYS A 23 0.37 -0.97 -34.58
C LYS A 23 0.57 -0.97 -33.07
N PRO A 24 -0.48 -0.69 -32.26
CA PRO A 24 -0.38 -0.89 -30.81
C PRO A 24 -0.24 -2.39 -30.55
N ILE A 25 0.79 -2.75 -29.79
CA ILE A 25 1.06 -4.14 -29.44
C ILE A 25 1.19 -4.27 -27.94
N ILE A 26 0.66 -5.37 -27.39
CA ILE A 26 0.82 -5.74 -25.98
C ILE A 26 1.38 -7.16 -26.02
N MET A 27 2.54 -7.35 -25.43
CA MET A 27 3.27 -8.62 -25.44
C MET A 27 3.39 -9.17 -24.02
N THR A 28 3.45 -10.49 -23.90
CA THR A 28 3.81 -11.18 -22.65
C THR A 28 5.17 -11.85 -22.77
N SER A 29 5.92 -11.93 -21.68
CA SER A 29 7.21 -12.62 -21.68
C SER A 29 7.01 -14.14 -21.67
N LYS A 30 7.97 -14.90 -22.23
CA LYS A 30 7.93 -16.38 -22.19
C LYS A 30 7.98 -16.94 -20.77
N GLU A 31 8.58 -16.21 -19.84
CA GLU A 31 8.67 -16.52 -18.41
C GLU A 31 7.29 -16.46 -17.72
N PHE A 32 6.31 -15.79 -18.34
CA PHE A 32 4.93 -15.65 -17.82
C PHE A 32 3.90 -16.08 -18.88
N PRO A 33 3.89 -17.37 -19.27
CA PRO A 33 3.15 -17.87 -20.43
C PRO A 33 1.62 -17.90 -20.23
N HIS A 34 1.14 -17.75 -18.99
CA HIS A 34 -0.28 -17.86 -18.66
C HIS A 34 -1.10 -16.59 -18.97
N LEU A 35 -0.46 -15.50 -19.43
CA LEU A 35 -1.13 -14.21 -19.66
C LEU A 35 -1.64 -14.01 -21.09
N ALA A 36 -0.91 -14.51 -22.10
CA ALA A 36 -1.25 -14.46 -23.52
C ALA A 36 -0.27 -15.30 -24.35
N SER A 37 -0.56 -15.50 -25.65
CA SER A 37 0.45 -15.91 -26.63
C SER A 37 0.77 -14.73 -27.56
N ASN A 38 2.05 -14.49 -27.80
CA ASN A 38 2.47 -13.45 -28.73
C ASN A 38 2.57 -14.06 -30.13
N HIS A 39 1.82 -13.52 -31.07
CA HIS A 39 2.04 -13.78 -32.48
C HIS A 39 1.59 -12.56 -33.28
N PHE A 40 2.44 -12.08 -34.19
CA PHE A 40 2.02 -11.17 -35.23
C PHE A 40 2.86 -11.38 -36.47
N LYS A 41 2.21 -11.15 -37.61
CA LYS A 41 2.80 -11.19 -38.93
C LYS A 41 2.29 -9.98 -39.70
N LEU A 42 3.20 -9.15 -40.21
CA LEU A 42 2.92 -8.00 -41.04
C LEU A 42 3.52 -8.26 -42.43
N ALA A 43 2.69 -8.48 -43.44
CA ALA A 43 3.13 -8.65 -44.82
C ALA A 43 2.55 -7.51 -45.68
N ASN A 44 3.40 -6.84 -46.46
CA ASN A 44 2.98 -5.81 -47.41
C ASN A 44 3.98 -5.70 -48.58
N SER A 45 3.79 -4.73 -49.46
CA SER A 45 4.73 -4.43 -50.55
C SER A 45 4.97 -2.93 -50.69
N PHE A 46 6.21 -2.55 -50.99
CA PHE A 46 6.60 -1.18 -51.33
C PHE A 46 7.08 -1.17 -52.79
N ASN A 47 6.44 -0.38 -53.65
CA ASN A 47 6.75 -0.31 -55.09
C ASN A 47 6.89 -1.71 -55.75
N LYS A 48 5.94 -2.62 -55.49
CA LYS A 48 5.92 -4.04 -55.94
C LYS A 48 7.01 -4.95 -55.35
N ILE A 49 7.84 -4.47 -54.43
CA ILE A 49 8.79 -5.30 -53.65
C ILE A 49 8.07 -5.79 -52.39
N PRO A 50 7.81 -7.10 -52.23
CA PRO A 50 7.17 -7.64 -51.04
C PRO A 50 8.13 -7.63 -49.85
N PHE A 51 7.61 -7.33 -48.67
CA PHE A 51 8.33 -7.44 -47.40
C PHE A 51 7.42 -8.01 -46.31
N GLU A 52 8.05 -8.61 -45.31
CA GLU A 52 7.37 -9.26 -44.18
C GLU A 52 8.12 -8.96 -42.87
N VAL A 53 7.39 -8.62 -41.81
CA VAL A 53 7.89 -8.47 -40.44
C VAL A 53 7.13 -9.42 -39.53
N GLU A 54 7.84 -10.36 -38.93
CA GLU A 54 7.28 -11.45 -38.13
C GLU A 54 7.81 -11.39 -36.69
N TYR A 55 6.94 -11.69 -35.73
CA TYR A 55 7.33 -11.87 -34.33
C TYR A 55 8.27 -13.06 -34.15
N LYS A 56 9.39 -12.87 -33.45
CA LYS A 56 10.25 -13.96 -33.02
C LYS A 56 10.21 -14.17 -31.50
N GLU A 57 10.52 -13.13 -30.73
CA GLU A 57 10.65 -13.24 -29.27
C GLU A 57 10.39 -11.90 -28.58
N PHE A 58 9.88 -11.97 -27.35
CA PHE A 58 9.72 -10.81 -26.47
C PHE A 58 10.35 -11.11 -25.12
N ILE A 59 11.19 -10.19 -24.65
CA ILE A 59 11.96 -10.29 -23.42
C ILE A 59 11.57 -9.10 -22.54
N LEU A 60 10.89 -9.37 -21.43
CA LEU A 60 10.52 -8.35 -20.45
C LEU A 60 11.70 -8.03 -19.52
N GLY A 61 11.98 -6.74 -19.27
CA GLY A 61 13.11 -6.34 -18.43
C GLY A 61 14.44 -6.84 -18.99
N ALA A 62 14.70 -6.50 -20.25
CA ALA A 62 15.85 -6.96 -21.02
C ALA A 62 17.16 -6.45 -20.41
N LYS A 63 17.95 -7.38 -19.86
CA LYS A 63 19.33 -7.13 -19.41
C LYS A 63 20.30 -7.73 -20.39
N ASP A 64 21.35 -6.99 -20.71
CA ASP A 64 22.50 -7.53 -21.41
C ASP A 64 23.10 -8.69 -20.61
N THR A 65 23.36 -9.80 -21.28
CA THR A 65 24.01 -10.99 -20.71
C THR A 65 24.83 -11.65 -21.80
N ILE A 66 25.99 -12.21 -21.43
CA ILE A 66 26.81 -12.96 -22.38
C ILE A 66 26.46 -14.44 -22.27
N LEU A 67 26.04 -15.06 -23.37
CA LEU A 67 25.89 -16.50 -23.47
C LEU A 67 27.22 -17.14 -23.88
N PRO A 68 27.71 -18.16 -23.15
CA PRO A 68 28.94 -18.87 -23.52
C PRO A 68 28.87 -19.43 -24.94
N ASP A 69 29.83 -19.06 -25.77
CA ASP A 69 30.02 -19.54 -27.14
C ASP A 69 31.52 -19.63 -27.41
N ALA A 70 32.00 -20.83 -27.77
CA ALA A 70 33.41 -21.08 -28.01
C ALA A 70 33.99 -20.24 -29.16
N ASN A 71 33.13 -19.81 -30.10
CA ASN A 71 33.48 -18.95 -31.24
C ASN A 71 33.14 -17.47 -30.99
N GLY A 72 32.71 -17.12 -29.78
CA GLY A 72 32.35 -15.75 -29.40
C GLY A 72 33.55 -14.89 -29.01
N ASP A 73 33.31 -13.59 -28.90
CA ASP A 73 34.28 -12.63 -28.37
C ASP A 73 34.44 -12.81 -26.85
N GLU A 74 35.58 -12.39 -26.32
CA GLU A 74 35.85 -12.46 -24.88
C GLU A 74 35.35 -11.19 -24.17
N TYR A 75 34.54 -11.36 -23.13
CA TYR A 75 33.95 -10.28 -22.35
C TYR A 75 34.27 -10.42 -20.87
N ILE A 76 34.53 -9.30 -20.18
CA ILE A 76 34.61 -9.26 -18.72
C ILE A 76 33.51 -8.38 -18.14
N LYS A 77 32.79 -8.93 -17.15
CA LYS A 77 31.67 -8.23 -16.49
C LYS A 77 32.21 -7.20 -15.51
N LEU A 78 31.75 -5.96 -15.62
CA LEU A 78 32.01 -4.88 -14.69
C LEU A 78 30.69 -4.38 -14.10
N VAL A 79 30.61 -4.25 -12.79
CA VAL A 79 29.43 -3.73 -12.09
C VAL A 79 29.80 -2.40 -11.48
N GLU A 80 29.15 -1.33 -11.91
CA GLU A 80 29.37 0.02 -11.41
C GLU A 80 28.25 0.41 -10.44
N GLN A 81 28.59 1.16 -9.39
CA GLN A 81 27.63 1.83 -8.53
C GLN A 81 27.91 3.34 -8.54
N THR A 82 27.21 4.05 -9.41
CA THR A 82 27.29 5.51 -9.52
C THR A 82 25.92 6.11 -9.19
N THR A 83 25.89 7.12 -8.32
CA THR A 83 24.65 7.79 -7.83
C THR A 83 23.61 6.87 -7.19
N GLY A 84 24.04 5.77 -6.56
CA GLY A 84 23.16 4.83 -5.87
C GLY A 84 22.47 3.79 -6.76
N GLN A 85 22.63 3.86 -8.09
CA GLN A 85 22.14 2.85 -9.01
C GLN A 85 23.25 1.87 -9.41
N ARG A 86 22.96 0.57 -9.29
CA ARG A 86 23.84 -0.51 -9.76
C ARG A 86 23.63 -0.72 -11.26
N ARG A 87 24.68 -0.54 -12.06
CA ARG A 87 24.68 -0.83 -13.49
C ARG A 87 25.66 -1.96 -13.80
N GLU A 88 25.31 -2.81 -14.76
CA GLU A 88 26.15 -3.89 -15.23
C GLU A 88 26.63 -3.58 -16.65
N HIS A 89 27.93 -3.77 -16.89
CA HIS A 89 28.61 -3.52 -18.14
C HIS A 89 29.40 -4.76 -18.54
N TYR A 90 29.58 -4.96 -19.84
CA TYR A 90 30.40 -6.03 -20.40
C TYR A 90 31.49 -5.43 -21.28
N LEU A 91 32.72 -5.43 -20.78
CA LEU A 91 33.89 -4.93 -21.51
C LEU A 91 34.35 -5.99 -22.51
N LYS A 92 34.27 -5.67 -23.80
CA LYS A 92 34.73 -6.54 -24.89
C LYS A 92 36.25 -6.46 -25.07
N ALA A 93 36.90 -7.60 -25.27
CA ALA A 93 38.33 -7.66 -25.51
C ALA A 93 38.71 -6.89 -26.79
N GLY A 94 39.73 -6.04 -26.71
CA GLY A 94 40.20 -5.24 -27.84
C GLY A 94 39.48 -3.90 -28.04
N GLU A 95 38.47 -3.59 -27.22
CA GLU A 95 37.72 -2.34 -27.26
C GLU A 95 37.96 -1.48 -26.00
N VAL A 96 37.77 -0.17 -26.15
CA VAL A 96 37.81 0.80 -25.05
C VAL A 96 36.40 1.31 -24.86
N GLN A 97 35.88 1.21 -23.64
CA GLN A 97 34.54 1.68 -23.29
C GLN A 97 34.63 2.83 -22.30
N ASN A 98 33.84 3.88 -22.52
CA ASN A 98 33.70 4.99 -21.58
C ASN A 98 32.50 4.71 -20.67
N ILE A 99 32.75 4.55 -19.37
CA ILE A 99 31.75 4.29 -18.34
C ILE A 99 31.86 5.40 -17.31
N SER A 100 30.82 6.23 -17.19
CA SER A 100 30.75 7.36 -16.25
C SER A 100 31.97 8.29 -16.29
N ASN A 101 32.42 8.66 -17.50
CA ASN A 101 33.60 9.48 -17.77
C ASN A 101 34.95 8.85 -17.41
N ILE A 102 34.98 7.54 -17.16
CA ILE A 102 36.21 6.76 -16.96
C ILE A 102 36.36 5.79 -18.13
N LEU A 103 37.54 5.77 -18.74
CA LEU A 103 37.86 4.84 -19.80
C LEU A 103 38.27 3.49 -19.20
N PHE A 104 37.64 2.41 -19.65
CA PHE A 104 38.00 1.03 -19.33
C PHE A 104 38.44 0.31 -20.60
N ALA A 105 39.52 -0.46 -20.52
CA ALA A 105 40.04 -1.25 -21.63
C ALA A 105 40.34 -2.68 -21.19
N PHE A 106 39.85 -3.66 -21.96
CA PHE A 106 40.10 -5.07 -21.71
C PHE A 106 40.97 -5.66 -22.82
N ASN A 107 42.12 -6.24 -22.45
CA ASN A 107 43.14 -6.76 -23.37
C ASN A 107 43.61 -5.75 -24.45
N LYS A 108 43.60 -4.45 -24.12
CA LYS A 108 44.05 -3.37 -25.00
C LYS A 108 44.64 -2.23 -24.20
N GLN A 109 45.96 -2.24 -24.02
CA GLN A 109 46.65 -1.21 -23.27
C GLN A 109 46.39 0.18 -23.86
N THR A 110 45.75 1.04 -23.07
CA THR A 110 45.30 2.38 -23.47
C THR A 110 45.71 3.39 -22.39
N ALA A 111 46.47 4.41 -22.79
CA ALA A 111 46.91 5.46 -21.87
C ALA A 111 45.70 6.25 -21.34
N GLY A 112 45.68 6.51 -20.03
CA GLY A 112 44.58 7.21 -19.37
C GLY A 112 43.31 6.38 -19.14
N ALA A 113 43.32 5.08 -19.46
CA ALA A 113 42.24 4.15 -19.16
C ALA A 113 42.62 3.20 -18.01
N ILE A 114 41.62 2.66 -17.32
CA ILE A 114 41.78 1.50 -16.44
C ILE A 114 41.96 0.27 -17.35
N ASN A 115 43.16 -0.28 -17.35
CA ASN A 115 43.56 -1.40 -18.19
C ASN A 115 43.46 -2.71 -17.42
N ILE A 116 42.69 -3.64 -17.97
CA ILE A 116 42.54 -5.00 -17.48
C ILE A 116 43.14 -5.92 -18.52
N ASN A 117 44.19 -6.66 -18.16
CA ASN A 117 44.91 -7.54 -19.07
C ASN A 117 44.88 -8.97 -18.55
N LYS A 118 44.55 -9.91 -19.43
CA LYS A 118 44.56 -11.35 -19.17
C LYS A 118 45.79 -11.98 -19.83
N THR A 119 46.58 -12.74 -19.08
CA THR A 119 47.72 -13.50 -19.59
C THR A 119 47.62 -14.94 -19.05
N GLY A 120 47.12 -15.86 -19.87
CA GLY A 120 46.71 -17.19 -19.42
C GLY A 120 45.53 -17.11 -18.46
N ASP A 121 45.68 -17.66 -17.25
CA ASP A 121 44.68 -17.58 -16.18
C ASP A 121 44.90 -16.39 -15.22
N ASN A 122 46.00 -15.65 -15.39
CA ASN A 122 46.32 -14.51 -14.54
C ASN A 122 45.71 -13.21 -15.10
N TYR A 123 45.09 -12.43 -14.22
CA TYR A 123 44.56 -11.11 -14.53
C TYR A 123 45.39 -10.04 -13.84
N THR A 124 45.80 -9.04 -14.62
CA THR A 124 46.52 -7.87 -14.14
C THR A 124 45.68 -6.61 -14.37
N PHE A 125 45.93 -5.62 -13.53
CA PHE A 125 45.17 -4.40 -13.41
C PHE A 125 46.15 -3.23 -13.34
N ASN A 126 45.90 -2.18 -14.12
CA ASN A 126 46.65 -0.92 -14.10
C ASN A 126 45.68 0.24 -14.25
N ALA A 127 45.82 1.28 -13.42
CA ALA A 127 44.93 2.44 -13.43
C ALA A 127 45.75 3.74 -13.38
N PRO A 128 45.29 4.81 -14.05
CA PRO A 128 45.95 6.12 -14.07
C PRO A 128 45.64 6.96 -12.81
N PHE A 129 44.92 6.38 -11.84
CA PHE A 129 44.48 7.03 -10.61
C PHE A 129 44.86 6.17 -9.40
N GLU A 130 45.11 6.83 -8.28
CA GLU A 130 45.21 6.13 -6.99
C GLU A 130 43.83 5.77 -6.46
N GLY A 131 43.76 4.72 -5.65
CA GLY A 131 42.51 4.30 -5.03
C GLY A 131 42.71 3.20 -4.00
N ASN A 132 41.62 2.56 -3.63
CA ASN A 132 41.63 1.39 -2.76
C ASN A 132 40.64 0.33 -3.25
N TYR A 133 40.77 -0.88 -2.72
CA TYR A 133 39.79 -1.92 -2.92
C TYR A 133 39.50 -2.66 -1.63
N MET A 134 38.29 -3.22 -1.53
CA MET A 134 37.88 -4.07 -0.43
C MET A 134 37.12 -5.30 -0.94
N ARG A 135 37.54 -6.50 -0.54
CA ARG A 135 36.81 -7.73 -0.78
C ARG A 135 35.84 -7.99 0.37
N MET A 136 34.55 -8.00 0.07
CA MET A 136 33.49 -8.08 1.09
C MET A 136 33.50 -9.41 1.87
N ALA A 137 33.90 -10.51 1.23
CA ALA A 137 33.82 -11.85 1.80
C ALA A 137 34.71 -12.04 3.04
N ASP A 138 35.90 -11.43 3.05
CA ASP A 138 36.92 -11.57 4.10
C ASP A 138 37.40 -10.22 4.64
N LYS A 139 36.79 -9.11 4.19
CA LYS A 139 37.19 -7.72 4.49
C LYS A 139 38.65 -7.43 4.14
N PHE A 140 39.24 -8.18 3.21
CA PHE A 140 40.59 -7.92 2.75
C PHE A 140 40.64 -6.57 2.01
N GLN A 141 41.58 -5.71 2.38
CA GLN A 141 41.72 -4.36 1.83
C GLN A 141 43.12 -4.17 1.26
N GLY A 142 43.22 -3.39 0.19
CA GLY A 142 44.49 -3.00 -0.40
C GLY A 142 44.41 -1.64 -1.09
N GLY A 143 45.58 -1.03 -1.28
CA GLY A 143 45.71 0.18 -2.09
C GLY A 143 45.85 -0.14 -3.57
N VAL A 144 45.49 0.82 -4.41
CA VAL A 144 45.75 0.83 -5.85
C VAL A 144 46.76 1.93 -6.13
N ALA A 145 47.99 1.54 -6.49
CA ALA A 145 49.02 2.48 -6.89
C ALA A 145 48.79 2.99 -8.33
N LYS A 146 48.97 4.29 -8.53
CA LYS A 146 48.88 4.94 -9.84
C LYS A 146 49.93 4.42 -10.82
N ASP A 147 49.52 4.21 -12.07
CA ASP A 147 50.35 3.82 -13.21
C ASP A 147 51.21 2.55 -12.99
N SER A 148 50.86 1.74 -12.00
CA SER A 148 51.56 0.50 -11.64
C SER A 148 50.73 -0.73 -11.99
N VAL A 149 51.39 -1.79 -12.46
CA VAL A 149 50.75 -3.08 -12.79
C VAL A 149 50.60 -3.90 -11.50
N GLN A 150 49.37 -4.24 -11.15
CA GLN A 150 49.00 -4.95 -9.92
C GLN A 150 48.12 -6.16 -10.25
N PRO A 151 48.08 -7.20 -9.40
CA PRO A 151 47.15 -8.31 -9.56
C PRO A 151 45.70 -7.82 -9.48
N LEU A 152 44.83 -8.32 -10.36
CA LEU A 152 43.39 -8.03 -10.30
C LEU A 152 42.74 -8.89 -9.20
N MET A 153 42.03 -8.24 -8.28
CA MET A 153 41.30 -8.88 -7.20
C MET A 153 39.80 -8.95 -7.53
N PHE A 154 39.34 -10.08 -8.06
CA PHE A 154 37.91 -10.31 -8.31
C PHE A 154 37.07 -10.17 -7.05
N ARG A 155 35.79 -9.82 -7.23
CA ARG A 155 34.80 -9.64 -6.15
C ARG A 155 35.22 -8.60 -5.09
N SER A 156 36.09 -7.68 -5.49
CA SER A 156 36.51 -6.55 -4.68
C SER A 156 35.85 -5.28 -5.18
N LEU A 157 35.36 -4.46 -4.27
CA LEU A 157 34.86 -3.13 -4.55
C LEU A 157 36.06 -2.19 -4.67
N TYR A 158 36.34 -1.77 -5.90
CA TYR A 158 37.33 -0.76 -6.22
C TYR A 158 36.71 0.62 -6.09
N ASN A 159 37.40 1.54 -5.42
CA ASN A 159 37.01 2.94 -5.31
C ASN A 159 38.18 3.83 -5.74
N MET A 160 38.01 4.49 -6.87
CA MET A 160 38.99 5.39 -7.47
C MET A 160 38.32 6.39 -8.41
N ALA A 161 38.86 7.61 -8.49
CA ALA A 161 38.34 8.69 -9.35
C ALA A 161 36.83 8.97 -9.21
N GLY A 162 36.26 8.76 -8.01
CA GLY A 162 34.85 8.99 -7.73
C GLY A 162 33.90 7.88 -8.23
N ALA A 163 34.43 6.82 -8.84
CA ALA A 163 33.67 5.64 -9.24
C ALA A 163 33.90 4.46 -8.30
N MET A 164 32.81 3.73 -8.01
CA MET A 164 32.84 2.47 -7.29
C MET A 164 32.45 1.35 -8.24
N PHE A 165 33.33 0.37 -8.43
CA PHE A 165 33.07 -0.74 -9.35
C PHE A 165 33.60 -2.09 -8.85
N VAL A 166 33.04 -3.18 -9.35
CA VAL A 166 33.39 -4.56 -9.02
C VAL A 166 33.54 -5.35 -10.31
N LEU A 167 34.58 -6.18 -10.38
CA LEU A 167 34.73 -7.24 -11.39
C LEU A 167 34.40 -8.57 -10.69
N PRO A 168 33.15 -9.08 -10.78
CA PRO A 168 32.70 -10.18 -9.93
C PRO A 168 33.22 -11.56 -10.38
N GLU A 169 33.50 -11.71 -11.68
CA GLU A 169 33.76 -13.00 -12.32
C GLU A 169 34.85 -12.86 -13.41
N PRO A 170 35.59 -13.95 -13.71
CA PRO A 170 36.53 -14.00 -14.83
C PRO A 170 35.86 -13.75 -16.19
N ALA A 171 36.68 -13.41 -17.19
CA ALA A 171 36.20 -13.19 -18.54
C ALA A 171 35.63 -14.47 -19.16
N ILE A 172 34.54 -14.33 -19.91
CA ILE A 172 33.83 -15.41 -20.60
C ILE A 172 33.84 -15.16 -22.10
N LYS A 173 34.04 -16.22 -22.89
CA LYS A 173 33.86 -16.18 -24.34
C LYS A 173 32.40 -16.41 -24.68
N GLY A 174 31.81 -15.52 -25.45
CA GLY A 174 30.39 -15.62 -25.76
C GLY A 174 29.85 -14.58 -26.71
N LYS A 175 28.52 -14.59 -26.86
CA LYS A 175 27.77 -13.59 -27.61
C LYS A 175 26.85 -12.82 -26.66
N GLN A 176 26.79 -11.51 -26.83
CA GLN A 176 25.89 -10.65 -26.08
C GLN A 176 24.45 -10.91 -26.53
N VAL A 177 23.58 -11.23 -25.58
CA VAL A 177 22.15 -11.44 -25.76
C VAL A 177 21.38 -10.73 -24.65
N TYR A 178 20.11 -10.43 -24.90
CA TYR A 178 19.23 -9.91 -23.86
C TYR A 178 18.55 -11.08 -23.13
N ARG A 179 18.43 -10.98 -21.80
CA ARG A 179 17.62 -11.90 -20.98
C ARG A 179 16.66 -11.14 -20.10
N SER A 180 15.54 -11.79 -19.76
CA SER A 180 14.57 -11.24 -18.83
C SER A 180 15.19 -11.14 -17.44
N ASN A 181 14.88 -10.04 -16.74
CA ASN A 181 15.25 -9.86 -15.34
C ASN A 181 14.37 -10.68 -14.37
N GLY A 182 13.36 -11.40 -14.89
CA GLY A 182 12.47 -12.25 -14.10
C GLY A 182 11.42 -11.49 -13.28
N ASP A 183 11.36 -10.15 -13.37
CA ASP A 183 10.38 -9.33 -12.66
C ASP A 183 9.28 -8.85 -13.62
N PHE A 184 8.06 -9.36 -13.45
CA PHE A 184 6.92 -8.96 -14.27
C PHE A 184 6.45 -7.51 -14.04
N LYS A 185 6.84 -6.88 -12.92
CA LYS A 185 6.55 -5.48 -12.59
C LYS A 185 7.70 -4.55 -12.96
N THR A 186 8.73 -5.07 -13.62
CA THR A 186 9.88 -4.28 -14.01
C THR A 186 9.48 -3.02 -14.78
N LYS A 187 10.15 -1.91 -14.44
CA LYS A 187 10.09 -0.65 -15.20
C LYS A 187 11.26 -0.52 -16.18
N GLU A 188 12.14 -1.53 -16.24
CA GLU A 188 13.26 -1.58 -17.18
C GLU A 188 12.75 -1.78 -18.62
N GLU A 189 13.62 -1.48 -19.60
CA GLU A 189 13.34 -1.67 -21.02
C GLU A 189 13.00 -3.12 -21.34
N SER A 190 12.15 -3.34 -22.34
CA SER A 190 11.89 -4.67 -22.90
C SER A 190 12.55 -4.79 -24.27
N ALA A 191 12.88 -6.00 -24.68
CA ALA A 191 13.40 -6.26 -26.01
C ALA A 191 12.36 -7.03 -26.84
N LEU A 192 12.00 -6.51 -28.00
CA LEU A 192 11.18 -7.18 -29.00
C LEU A 192 12.08 -7.62 -30.16
N VAL A 193 12.22 -8.93 -30.35
CA VAL A 193 12.95 -9.50 -31.49
C VAL A 193 11.96 -9.78 -32.62
N VAL A 194 12.23 -9.20 -33.77
CA VAL A 194 11.45 -9.39 -34.99
C VAL A 194 12.32 -9.89 -36.13
N THR A 195 11.72 -10.67 -37.01
CA THR A 195 12.34 -11.16 -38.24
C THR A 195 11.82 -10.31 -39.39
N VAL A 196 12.72 -9.68 -40.15
CA VAL A 196 12.39 -8.89 -41.34
C VAL A 196 12.84 -9.64 -42.58
N LYS A 197 11.92 -9.88 -43.52
CA LYS A 197 12.17 -10.56 -44.79
C LYS A 197 11.85 -9.62 -45.96
N SER A 198 12.77 -9.49 -46.90
CA SER A 198 12.59 -8.70 -48.13
C SER A 198 13.58 -9.17 -49.20
N GLY A 199 13.14 -9.27 -50.46
CA GLY A 199 14.02 -9.60 -51.59
C GLY A 199 14.78 -10.93 -51.46
N GLY A 200 14.20 -11.93 -50.80
CA GLY A 200 14.84 -13.24 -50.56
C GLY A 200 15.88 -13.26 -49.43
N GLN A 201 16.06 -12.15 -48.72
CA GLN A 201 16.94 -12.03 -47.54
C GLN A 201 16.08 -11.96 -46.27
N GLU A 202 16.61 -12.51 -45.18
CA GLU A 202 16.01 -12.51 -43.85
C GLU A 202 17.02 -11.98 -42.83
N LYS A 203 16.58 -11.11 -41.92
CA LYS A 203 17.41 -10.57 -40.84
C LYS A 203 16.61 -10.39 -39.55
N GLU A 204 17.23 -10.77 -38.45
CA GLU A 204 16.68 -10.57 -37.12
C GLU A 204 17.09 -9.22 -36.56
N VAL A 205 16.13 -8.54 -35.93
CA VAL A 205 16.31 -7.22 -35.34
C VAL A 205 15.74 -7.22 -33.94
N THR A 206 16.57 -6.80 -32.98
CA THR A 206 16.19 -6.60 -31.59
C THR A 206 15.84 -5.13 -31.37
N LEU A 207 14.62 -4.86 -30.93
CA LEU A 207 14.09 -3.52 -30.69
C LEU A 207 13.94 -3.31 -29.18
N LEU A 208 14.76 -2.43 -28.62
CA LEU A 208 14.66 -2.02 -27.22
C LEU A 208 13.61 -0.93 -27.04
N GLY A 209 12.78 -1.09 -26.01
CA GLY A 209 11.87 -0.07 -25.52
C GLY A 209 10.68 -0.63 -24.76
N GLY A 210 9.65 0.17 -24.53
CA GLY A 210 8.52 -0.28 -23.71
C GLY A 210 7.43 0.76 -23.47
N LYS A 211 6.57 0.47 -22.49
CA LYS A 211 5.52 1.39 -22.06
C LYS A 211 6.15 2.57 -21.30
N GLY A 212 5.85 3.80 -21.74
CA GLY A 212 6.36 5.02 -21.12
C GLY A 212 7.68 5.52 -21.69
N GLN A 213 8.31 4.79 -22.60
CA GLN A 213 9.59 5.18 -23.23
C GLN A 213 9.47 5.17 -24.74
N THR A 214 10.14 6.10 -25.41
CA THR A 214 10.25 6.13 -26.87
C THR A 214 11.19 5.01 -27.31
N GLY A 215 10.79 4.21 -28.29
CA GLY A 215 11.63 3.12 -28.80
C GLY A 215 12.86 3.66 -29.53
N MET A 216 14.00 2.98 -29.40
CA MET A 216 15.19 3.35 -30.19
C MET A 216 15.04 2.89 -31.64
N PRO A 217 15.30 3.76 -32.64
CA PRO A 217 15.20 3.37 -34.03
C PRO A 217 16.35 2.46 -34.45
N VAL A 218 16.02 1.31 -35.01
CA VAL A 218 17.00 0.40 -35.61
C VAL A 218 16.82 0.40 -37.13
N ALA A 219 17.82 0.92 -37.83
CA ALA A 219 17.85 0.97 -39.29
C ALA A 219 18.55 -0.27 -39.87
N ILE A 220 17.92 -0.93 -40.84
CA ILE A 220 18.50 -2.05 -41.59
C ILE A 220 18.23 -1.87 -43.08
N LYS A 221 19.17 -2.30 -43.93
CA LYS A 221 18.99 -2.37 -45.37
C LYS A 221 18.81 -3.82 -45.80
N LEU A 222 17.76 -4.12 -46.56
CA LEU A 222 17.48 -5.46 -47.10
C LEU A 222 17.06 -5.33 -48.58
N GLY A 223 17.93 -5.80 -49.47
CA GLY A 223 17.78 -5.58 -50.91
C GLY A 223 17.75 -4.08 -51.25
N ASN A 224 16.67 -3.64 -51.91
CA ASN A 224 16.47 -2.26 -52.37
C ASN A 224 15.61 -1.41 -51.40
N LEU A 225 15.29 -1.93 -50.21
CA LEU A 225 14.48 -1.23 -49.21
C LEU A 225 15.30 -0.97 -47.95
N ASP A 226 15.13 0.22 -47.38
CA ASP A 226 15.68 0.62 -46.09
C ASP A 226 14.55 0.59 -45.04
N PHE A 227 14.72 -0.18 -43.97
CA PHE A 227 13.73 -0.32 -42.91
C PHE A 227 14.22 0.39 -41.65
N THR A 228 13.35 1.18 -41.02
CA THR A 228 13.55 1.70 -39.65
C THR A 228 12.46 1.13 -38.75
N LEU A 229 12.86 0.30 -37.78
CA LEU A 229 11.95 -0.33 -36.84
C LEU A 229 12.13 0.24 -35.44
N MET A 230 11.02 0.40 -34.70
CA MET A 230 11.02 0.93 -33.34
C MET A 230 9.96 0.22 -32.50
N TYR A 231 10.28 -0.06 -31.23
CA TYR A 231 9.31 -0.59 -30.27
C TYR A 231 9.23 0.33 -29.05
N GLY A 232 8.10 1.02 -28.85
CA GLY A 232 7.96 1.92 -27.71
C GLY A 232 6.68 2.75 -27.75
N SER A 233 6.51 3.62 -26.76
CA SER A 233 5.39 4.55 -26.70
C SER A 233 5.57 5.67 -27.73
N LYS A 234 4.46 6.09 -28.34
CA LYS A 234 4.46 7.23 -29.25
C LYS A 234 4.64 8.52 -28.49
N THR A 235 5.44 9.40 -29.06
CA THR A 235 5.54 10.81 -28.66
C THR A 235 4.52 11.60 -29.45
N TYR A 236 3.68 12.34 -28.75
CA TYR A 236 2.79 13.32 -29.35
C TYR A 236 3.31 14.70 -29.00
N GLU A 237 3.55 15.52 -30.01
CA GLU A 237 3.88 16.93 -29.79
C GLU A 237 2.59 17.70 -29.49
N LEU A 238 2.64 18.50 -28.42
CA LEU A 238 1.55 19.39 -28.05
C LEU A 238 1.66 20.69 -28.85
N PRO A 239 0.55 21.33 -29.23
CA PRO A 239 0.57 22.61 -29.95
C PRO A 239 0.97 23.80 -29.06
N PHE A 240 1.35 23.54 -27.80
CA PHE A 240 1.82 24.51 -26.81
C PHE A 240 2.83 23.83 -25.89
N LYS A 241 3.64 24.62 -25.20
CA LYS A 241 4.61 24.13 -24.21
C LYS A 241 4.03 24.28 -22.80
N VAL A 242 4.35 23.34 -21.92
CA VAL A 242 3.99 23.39 -20.50
C VAL A 242 5.29 23.44 -19.71
N GLN A 243 5.50 24.53 -18.97
CA GLN A 243 6.64 24.71 -18.10
C GLN A 243 6.21 24.44 -16.66
N LEU A 244 6.92 23.58 -15.94
CA LEU A 244 6.78 23.46 -14.49
C LEU A 244 7.54 24.61 -13.83
N ASN A 245 6.83 25.45 -13.08
CA ASN A 245 7.44 26.52 -12.30
C ASN A 245 7.84 26.03 -10.90
N ASP A 246 6.96 25.26 -10.27
CA ASP A 246 7.16 24.79 -8.90
C ASP A 246 6.33 23.53 -8.63
N PHE A 247 6.91 22.59 -7.89
CA PHE A 247 6.22 21.40 -7.37
C PHE A 247 6.12 21.53 -5.86
N ILE A 248 4.90 21.49 -5.33
CA ILE A 248 4.64 21.68 -3.91
C ILE A 248 3.99 20.41 -3.38
N GLY A 249 4.59 19.79 -2.38
CA GLY A 249 4.06 18.62 -1.73
C GLY A 249 3.98 18.81 -0.22
N ASN A 250 2.75 18.83 0.30
CA ASN A 250 2.49 18.89 1.73
C ASN A 250 2.57 17.49 2.31
N ARG A 251 3.15 17.34 3.50
CA ARG A 251 3.31 16.06 4.18
C ARG A 251 2.65 16.07 5.55
N TYR A 252 2.25 14.90 6.00
CA TYR A 252 1.88 14.69 7.39
C TYR A 252 3.08 14.90 8.32
N PRO A 253 2.85 15.37 9.56
CA PRO A 253 3.90 15.55 10.56
C PRO A 253 4.81 14.33 10.71
N GLY A 254 6.12 14.52 10.80
CA GLY A 254 7.10 13.45 11.01
C GLY A 254 7.39 12.54 9.81
N MET A 255 6.75 12.78 8.67
CA MET A 255 6.90 11.97 7.44
C MET A 255 7.82 12.62 6.39
N GLU A 256 8.66 13.59 6.78
CA GLU A 256 9.64 14.20 5.87
C GLU A 256 10.59 13.14 5.27
N GLY A 257 10.85 13.28 3.96
CA GLY A 257 11.68 12.33 3.20
C GLY A 257 10.99 10.99 2.87
N GLN A 258 9.72 10.81 3.24
CA GLN A 258 8.97 9.59 2.92
C GLN A 258 7.95 9.85 1.80
N ALA A 259 8.04 9.07 0.72
CA ALA A 259 7.12 9.16 -0.42
C ALA A 259 5.65 8.83 -0.07
N ALA A 260 5.41 8.01 0.98
CA ALA A 260 4.07 7.71 1.48
C ALA A 260 3.52 8.78 2.44
N GLY A 261 4.32 9.79 2.77
CA GLY A 261 4.01 10.81 3.77
C GLY A 261 3.23 12.02 3.25
N PHE A 262 3.00 12.13 1.94
CA PHE A 262 2.29 13.27 1.37
C PHE A 262 0.83 13.27 1.80
N SER A 263 0.33 14.42 2.23
CA SER A 263 -1.09 14.70 2.44
C SER A 263 -1.71 15.33 1.19
N SER A 264 -0.94 16.10 0.42
CA SER A 264 -1.34 16.64 -0.88
C SER A 264 -0.11 16.93 -1.74
N PHE A 265 -0.28 16.95 -3.06
CA PHE A 265 0.76 17.41 -3.98
C PHE A 265 0.14 18.17 -5.14
N GLU A 266 0.82 19.25 -5.54
CA GLU A 266 0.37 20.23 -6.51
C GLU A 266 1.55 20.71 -7.38
N SER A 267 1.21 21.28 -8.53
CA SER A 267 2.17 21.70 -9.56
C SER A 267 1.72 23.02 -10.16
N LYS A 268 2.55 24.04 -10.00
CA LYS A 268 2.38 25.35 -10.64
C LYS A 268 3.01 25.28 -12.02
N VAL A 269 2.20 25.47 -13.05
CA VAL A 269 2.64 25.36 -14.44
C VAL A 269 2.33 26.62 -15.21
N THR A 270 3.15 26.95 -16.21
CA THR A 270 2.84 27.98 -17.21
C THR A 270 2.65 27.33 -18.56
N ILE A 271 1.54 27.65 -19.21
CA ILE A 271 1.31 27.32 -20.62
C ILE A 271 1.92 28.43 -21.46
N LEU A 272 2.72 28.04 -22.44
CA LEU A 272 3.33 28.91 -23.44
C LEU A 272 2.82 28.48 -24.81
N ASP A 273 1.91 29.26 -25.38
CA ASP A 273 1.31 29.00 -26.69
C ASP A 273 1.80 30.05 -27.69
N GLU A 274 2.74 29.68 -28.55
CA GLU A 274 3.35 30.58 -29.53
C GLU A 274 2.37 30.98 -30.65
N GLU A 275 1.39 30.13 -30.97
CA GLU A 275 0.38 30.41 -32.01
C GLU A 275 -0.65 31.45 -31.56
N LYS A 276 -1.14 31.33 -30.33
CA LYS A 276 -2.10 32.30 -29.75
C LYS A 276 -1.42 33.48 -29.05
N LYS A 277 -0.11 33.41 -28.83
CA LYS A 277 0.66 34.34 -27.99
C LYS A 277 0.14 34.42 -26.55
N ASP A 278 -0.43 33.33 -26.07
CA ASP A 278 -0.97 33.22 -24.73
C ASP A 278 0.10 32.70 -23.76
N LYS A 279 0.21 33.36 -22.61
CA LYS A 279 0.97 32.90 -21.45
C LYS A 279 0.02 32.80 -20.27
N ILE A 280 -0.26 31.58 -19.84
CA ILE A 280 -1.26 31.33 -18.78
C ILE A 280 -0.58 30.57 -17.65
N ASP A 281 -0.53 31.21 -16.48
CA ASP A 281 -0.12 30.55 -15.26
C ASP A 281 -1.31 29.78 -14.68
N TYR A 282 -1.11 28.51 -14.38
CA TYR A 282 -2.14 27.63 -13.86
C TYR A 282 -1.61 26.82 -12.68
N HIS A 283 -2.52 26.48 -11.77
CA HIS A 283 -2.19 25.70 -10.58
C HIS A 283 -2.90 24.35 -10.63
N ILE A 284 -2.17 23.29 -10.97
CA ILE A 284 -2.71 21.93 -11.04
C ILE A 284 -2.58 21.29 -9.66
N TYR A 285 -3.68 20.83 -9.08
CA TYR A 285 -3.68 20.07 -7.83
C TYR A 285 -4.81 19.04 -7.85
N MET A 286 -4.91 18.21 -6.81
CA MET A 286 -5.98 17.21 -6.70
C MET A 286 -7.35 17.87 -6.90
N ASN A 287 -8.07 17.47 -7.95
CA ASN A 287 -9.38 17.99 -8.37
C ASN A 287 -9.40 19.39 -9.00
N ASN A 288 -8.25 20.02 -9.24
CA ASN A 288 -8.14 21.19 -10.10
C ASN A 288 -7.31 20.85 -11.34
N VAL A 289 -8.03 20.48 -12.39
CA VAL A 289 -7.48 20.00 -13.65
C VAL A 289 -7.23 21.19 -14.56
N LEU A 290 -6.07 21.23 -15.21
CA LEU A 290 -5.83 22.22 -16.26
C LEU A 290 -6.56 21.78 -17.53
N ASP A 291 -7.46 22.61 -18.04
CA ASP A 291 -8.17 22.39 -19.30
C ASP A 291 -7.77 23.48 -20.31
N TYR A 292 -7.04 23.10 -21.36
CA TYR A 292 -6.55 24.03 -22.38
C TYR A 292 -6.58 23.40 -23.77
N ARG A 293 -7.21 24.07 -24.74
CA ARG A 293 -7.42 23.58 -26.13
C ARG A 293 -7.98 22.14 -26.20
N GLY A 294 -8.83 21.74 -25.25
CA GLY A 294 -9.40 20.39 -25.17
C GLY A 294 -8.48 19.33 -24.55
N PHE A 295 -7.25 19.70 -24.16
CA PHE A 295 -6.35 18.87 -23.36
C PHE A 295 -6.59 19.11 -21.88
N ARG A 296 -6.83 18.03 -21.15
CA ARG A 296 -6.97 18.00 -19.70
C ARG A 296 -5.77 17.35 -19.06
N PHE A 297 -5.11 18.09 -18.17
CA PHE A 297 -3.94 17.64 -17.43
C PHE A 297 -4.30 17.40 -15.96
N PHE A 298 -4.15 16.15 -15.53
CA PHE A 298 -4.37 15.70 -14.17
C PHE A 298 -3.04 15.44 -13.49
N GLN A 299 -2.90 15.91 -12.26
CA GLN A 299 -1.75 15.52 -11.45
C GLN A 299 -1.82 14.01 -11.18
N SER A 300 -0.81 13.25 -11.61
CA SER A 300 -0.78 11.78 -11.46
C SER A 300 0.37 11.26 -10.60
N GLY A 301 1.42 12.07 -10.41
CA GLY A 301 2.57 11.71 -9.60
C GLY A 301 3.69 12.74 -9.76
N PHE A 302 4.88 12.35 -9.33
CA PHE A 302 6.09 13.17 -9.35
C PHE A 302 7.31 12.28 -9.58
N ASP A 303 8.46 12.90 -9.79
CA ASP A 303 9.74 12.22 -9.86
C ASP A 303 10.32 11.95 -8.47
N GLU A 304 11.09 10.87 -8.32
CA GLU A 304 11.60 10.44 -7.01
C GLU A 304 12.55 11.46 -6.36
N ASP A 305 13.12 12.36 -7.16
CA ASP A 305 13.95 13.48 -6.70
C ASP A 305 13.13 14.74 -6.34
N GLU A 306 11.81 14.68 -6.46
CA GLU A 306 10.84 15.74 -6.16
C GLU A 306 10.99 17.01 -7.01
N LYS A 307 11.76 16.95 -8.09
CA LYS A 307 12.00 18.10 -8.99
C LYS A 307 11.11 18.10 -10.23
N GLY A 308 10.39 17.02 -10.48
CA GLY A 308 9.53 16.87 -11.65
C GLY A 308 8.12 16.41 -11.28
N THR A 309 7.16 16.78 -12.13
CA THR A 309 5.77 16.31 -12.03
C THR A 309 5.44 15.34 -13.16
N LYS A 310 4.58 14.36 -12.84
CA LYS A 310 3.95 13.48 -13.83
C LYS A 310 2.49 13.87 -13.98
N LEU A 311 2.15 14.39 -15.14
CA LEU A 311 0.79 14.74 -15.51
C LEU A 311 0.19 13.63 -16.39
N SER A 312 -1.01 13.19 -16.04
CA SER A 312 -1.83 12.39 -16.93
C SER A 312 -2.59 13.32 -17.87
N VAL A 313 -2.51 13.07 -19.17
CA VAL A 313 -3.11 13.94 -20.19
C VAL A 313 -4.22 13.18 -20.92
N SER A 314 -5.38 13.82 -21.03
CA SER A 314 -6.49 13.33 -21.85
C SER A 314 -6.91 14.42 -22.84
N HIS A 315 -7.29 14.03 -24.04
CA HIS A 315 -7.81 14.93 -25.06
C HIS A 315 -9.17 14.40 -25.52
N ASP A 316 -10.21 14.72 -24.75
CA ASP A 316 -11.58 14.28 -25.01
C ASP A 316 -12.61 15.31 -24.51
N PHE A 317 -12.82 16.33 -25.35
CA PHE A 317 -13.76 17.41 -25.04
C PHE A 317 -15.22 16.91 -25.01
N TRP A 318 -15.65 16.17 -26.03
CA TRP A 318 -17.05 15.77 -26.18
C TRP A 318 -17.44 14.56 -25.32
N GLY A 319 -16.58 13.54 -25.24
CA GLY A 319 -16.88 12.32 -24.50
C GLY A 319 -17.08 12.59 -23.00
N THR A 320 -16.35 13.57 -22.46
CA THR A 320 -16.53 14.02 -21.08
C THR A 320 -17.94 14.56 -20.83
N TRP A 321 -18.41 15.51 -21.65
CA TRP A 321 -19.76 16.09 -21.51
C TRP A 321 -20.87 15.07 -21.74
N ILE A 322 -20.71 14.19 -22.73
CA ILE A 322 -21.68 13.11 -23.00
C ILE A 322 -21.79 12.19 -21.79
N SER A 323 -20.67 11.81 -21.19
CA SER A 323 -20.64 10.94 -20.01
C SER A 323 -21.28 11.61 -18.79
N TYR A 324 -20.95 12.87 -18.51
CA TYR A 324 -21.57 13.61 -17.40
C TYR A 324 -23.07 13.82 -17.60
N MET A 325 -23.51 14.13 -18.82
CA MET A 325 -24.93 14.22 -19.15
C MET A 325 -25.62 12.86 -18.92
N GLY A 326 -25.00 11.76 -19.32
CA GLY A 326 -25.49 10.41 -19.07
C GLY A 326 -25.64 10.09 -17.59
N TYR A 327 -24.62 10.40 -16.77
CA TYR A 327 -24.68 10.22 -15.32
C TYR A 327 -25.74 11.11 -14.67
N PHE A 328 -25.88 12.35 -15.12
CA PHE A 328 -26.89 13.27 -14.63
C PHE A 328 -28.31 12.79 -14.97
N LEU A 329 -28.54 12.34 -16.19
CA LEU A 329 -29.83 11.75 -16.62
C LEU A 329 -30.13 10.46 -15.86
N LEU A 330 -29.12 9.61 -15.61
CA LEU A 330 -29.27 8.40 -14.79
C LEU A 330 -29.69 8.77 -13.36
N TYR A 331 -29.03 9.76 -12.75
CA TYR A 331 -29.36 10.25 -11.41
C TYR A 331 -30.79 10.80 -11.34
N ILE A 332 -31.19 11.63 -12.31
CA ILE A 332 -32.58 12.11 -12.43
C ILE A 332 -33.54 10.94 -12.58
N GLY A 333 -33.20 9.95 -13.42
CA GLY A 333 -34.01 8.74 -13.59
C GLY A 333 -34.20 7.98 -12.28
N LEU A 334 -33.13 7.75 -11.53
CA LEU A 334 -33.17 7.10 -10.23
C LEU A 334 -34.01 7.88 -9.21
N MET A 335 -33.86 9.21 -9.16
CA MET A 335 -34.66 10.06 -8.28
C MET A 335 -36.13 10.11 -8.69
N ALA A 336 -36.42 10.24 -9.98
CA ALA A 336 -37.78 10.26 -10.51
C ALA A 336 -38.53 8.96 -10.20
N ILE A 337 -37.83 7.81 -10.18
CA ILE A 337 -38.43 6.51 -9.82
C ILE A 337 -39.02 6.50 -8.40
N LEU A 338 -38.47 7.29 -7.47
CA LEU A 338 -38.97 7.39 -6.09
C LEU A 338 -40.30 8.16 -5.99
N PHE A 339 -40.57 9.07 -6.94
CA PHE A 339 -41.76 9.94 -6.92
C PHE A 339 -42.84 9.52 -7.92
N ASP A 340 -42.50 8.76 -8.96
CA ASP A 340 -43.46 8.29 -9.95
C ASP A 340 -44.35 7.17 -9.37
N LYS A 341 -45.67 7.35 -9.54
CA LYS A 341 -46.72 6.46 -9.06
C LYS A 341 -46.80 5.15 -9.85
N ASN A 342 -46.18 5.06 -11.02
CA ASN A 342 -46.23 3.88 -11.90
C ASN A 342 -45.01 2.95 -11.77
N THR A 343 -44.10 3.22 -10.83
CA THR A 343 -42.85 2.45 -10.71
C THR A 343 -43.02 1.18 -9.89
N ARG A 344 -42.12 0.22 -10.10
CA ARG A 344 -42.04 -1.01 -9.29
C ARG A 344 -41.86 -0.71 -7.79
N PHE A 345 -41.28 0.45 -7.44
CA PHE A 345 -41.10 0.87 -6.04
C PHE A 345 -42.46 1.25 -5.40
N LYS A 346 -43.26 2.12 -6.05
CA LYS A 346 -44.62 2.44 -5.59
C LYS A 346 -45.56 1.25 -5.72
N ASP A 347 -45.34 0.38 -6.69
CA ASP A 347 -46.06 -0.87 -6.84
C ASP A 347 -45.68 -1.88 -5.75
N LEU A 348 -44.41 -1.92 -5.29
CA LEU A 348 -43.99 -2.66 -4.10
C LEU A 348 -44.60 -2.08 -2.83
N GLU A 349 -44.67 -0.76 -2.69
CA GLU A 349 -45.33 -0.09 -1.56
C GLU A 349 -46.84 -0.42 -1.53
N ARG A 350 -47.52 -0.30 -2.67
CA ARG A 350 -48.93 -0.71 -2.83
C ARG A 350 -49.15 -2.20 -2.64
N LYS A 351 -48.20 -3.04 -3.09
CA LYS A 351 -48.22 -4.50 -2.84
C LYS A 351 -47.95 -4.81 -1.37
N LEU A 352 -47.06 -4.09 -0.69
CA LEU A 352 -46.84 -4.17 0.75
C LEU A 352 -48.11 -3.79 1.52
N ASP A 353 -48.82 -2.75 1.08
CA ASP A 353 -50.12 -2.35 1.65
C ASP A 353 -51.25 -3.34 1.32
N LYS A 354 -51.32 -3.89 0.11
CA LYS A 354 -52.26 -4.98 -0.25
C LYS A 354 -51.93 -6.32 0.43
N ILE A 355 -50.65 -6.57 0.71
CA ILE A 355 -50.15 -7.74 1.45
C ILE A 355 -50.47 -7.57 2.95
N LYS A 356 -50.48 -6.35 3.50
CA LYS A 356 -51.01 -6.06 4.85
C LYS A 356 -52.48 -6.47 4.97
N ASP A 357 -53.29 -6.22 3.95
CA ASP A 357 -54.73 -6.60 3.96
C ASP A 357 -54.99 -8.09 3.69
N LYS A 358 -54.05 -8.82 3.08
CA LYS A 358 -54.19 -10.26 2.76
C LYS A 358 -53.35 -11.22 3.62
N LYS A 359 -52.58 -10.74 4.60
CA LYS A 359 -51.76 -11.61 5.48
C LYS A 359 -52.42 -11.92 6.84
N LYS A 360 -53.52 -12.67 6.78
CA LYS A 360 -53.86 -13.64 7.85
C LYS A 360 -53.37 -15.07 7.56
N ALA A 361 -52.72 -15.34 6.41
CA ALA A 361 -52.43 -16.72 6.00
C ALA A 361 -50.99 -17.03 5.50
N MET A 362 -50.02 -16.12 5.62
CA MET A 362 -48.62 -16.43 5.25
C MET A 362 -47.63 -15.86 6.27
N ALA A 363 -47.77 -16.30 7.51
CA ALA A 363 -46.77 -16.16 8.56
C ALA A 363 -46.26 -17.52 9.09
N ALA A 364 -46.64 -18.63 8.43
CA ALA A 364 -46.39 -20.00 8.91
C ALA A 364 -45.19 -20.71 8.26
N VAL A 365 -44.52 -20.12 7.27
CA VAL A 365 -43.49 -20.84 6.48
C VAL A 365 -42.03 -20.42 6.82
N VAL A 366 -41.83 -19.32 7.55
CA VAL A 366 -40.47 -18.85 7.93
C VAL A 366 -40.08 -19.29 9.36
N MET A 367 -41.02 -19.82 10.14
CA MET A 367 -40.83 -20.24 11.53
C MET A 367 -40.44 -21.74 11.66
N LEU A 368 -39.86 -22.35 10.62
CA LEU A 368 -39.47 -23.77 10.61
C LEU A 368 -38.08 -24.04 9.98
N LEU A 369 -37.20 -23.03 9.87
CA LEU A 369 -35.85 -23.22 9.30
C LEU A 369 -34.69 -22.65 10.16
N VAL A 370 -34.92 -22.32 11.43
CA VAL A 370 -33.83 -21.96 12.38
C VAL A 370 -34.03 -22.65 13.73
N ALA A 371 -34.13 -23.97 13.69
CA ALA A 371 -34.03 -24.79 14.88
C ALA A 371 -33.36 -26.10 14.50
N PHE A 372 -32.04 -26.10 14.33
CA PHE A 372 -31.15 -27.24 14.59
C PHE A 372 -29.70 -26.80 14.30
N THR A 373 -29.02 -26.27 15.31
CA THR A 373 -27.58 -26.47 15.48
C THR A 373 -27.33 -26.76 16.95
N GLY A 374 -27.22 -28.05 17.26
CA GLY A 374 -26.79 -28.53 18.57
C GLY A 374 -25.29 -28.32 18.74
N TYR A 375 -24.91 -27.99 19.97
CA TYR A 375 -23.52 -28.06 20.42
C TYR A 375 -23.14 -29.52 20.64
N SER A 376 -21.96 -29.92 20.16
CA SER A 376 -21.24 -31.10 20.66
C SER A 376 -19.96 -30.64 21.33
N GLN A 377 -19.68 -31.21 22.50
CA GLN A 377 -18.36 -31.27 23.11
C GLN A 377 -17.50 -32.21 22.26
N ASP A 378 -16.23 -31.85 22.10
CA ASP A 378 -15.15 -32.82 21.90
C ASP A 378 -14.03 -32.46 22.87
N ASP A 379 -13.56 -33.51 23.54
CA ASP A 379 -12.54 -33.53 24.56
C ASP A 379 -11.34 -34.28 23.96
N HIS A 380 -10.24 -33.57 23.69
CA HIS A 380 -8.98 -34.18 23.28
C HIS A 380 -7.80 -33.47 23.93
N ALA A 381 -7.30 -34.12 24.98
CA ALA A 381 -5.96 -33.90 25.51
C ALA A 381 -4.92 -34.49 24.55
N HIS A 382 -3.89 -33.72 24.18
CA HIS A 382 -2.55 -34.26 23.95
C HIS A 382 -1.47 -33.22 24.25
N ALA A 383 -0.43 -33.72 24.91
CA ALA A 383 0.71 -32.98 25.42
C ALA A 383 1.76 -32.69 24.33
N THR A 384 2.50 -31.59 24.51
CA THR A 384 3.97 -31.49 24.65
C THR A 384 4.53 -30.24 23.96
N ASN A 385 4.99 -29.29 24.77
CA ASN A 385 6.34 -28.73 24.77
C ASN A 385 6.38 -27.66 25.86
N LYS A 386 7.36 -27.74 26.76
CA LYS A 386 7.46 -26.88 27.95
C LYS A 386 7.74 -25.43 27.55
N LYS A 387 6.66 -24.67 27.42
CA LYS A 387 6.57 -23.21 27.56
C LYS A 387 5.91 -22.91 28.92
N PRO A 388 6.04 -21.69 29.48
CA PRO A 388 5.40 -21.35 30.76
C PRO A 388 3.91 -21.71 30.73
N SER A 389 3.43 -22.36 31.78
CA SER A 389 2.02 -22.74 31.93
C SER A 389 1.13 -21.49 31.93
N GLU A 390 -0.14 -21.62 31.49
CA GLU A 390 -1.08 -20.50 31.45
C GLU A 390 -1.15 -19.75 32.81
N GLY A 391 -1.06 -20.49 33.93
CA GLY A 391 -1.04 -19.91 35.28
C GLY A 391 0.24 -19.14 35.63
N GLU A 392 1.40 -19.48 35.05
CA GLU A 392 2.64 -18.72 35.22
C GLU A 392 2.60 -17.40 34.44
N ILE A 393 2.03 -17.42 33.22
CA ILE A 393 1.80 -16.21 32.42
C ILE A 393 0.81 -15.29 33.13
N GLU A 394 -0.31 -15.81 33.64
CA GLU A 394 -1.31 -15.02 34.38
C GLU A 394 -0.70 -14.39 35.64
N THR A 395 0.06 -15.16 36.41
CA THR A 395 0.76 -14.65 37.61
C THR A 395 1.77 -13.56 37.27
N MET A 396 2.50 -13.70 36.15
CA MET A 396 3.44 -12.68 35.68
C MET A 396 2.71 -11.40 35.25
N LEU A 397 1.63 -11.52 34.48
CA LEU A 397 0.86 -10.37 33.98
C LEU A 397 0.20 -9.60 35.13
N GLU A 398 -0.35 -10.29 36.13
CA GLU A 398 -0.91 -9.66 37.33
C GLU A 398 0.14 -8.89 38.13
N ARG A 399 1.41 -9.34 38.17
CA ARG A 399 2.51 -8.59 38.80
C ARG A 399 2.84 -7.28 38.08
N THR A 400 2.48 -7.14 36.81
CA THR A 400 2.71 -5.93 36.00
C THR A 400 1.50 -5.02 35.87
N LYS A 401 0.37 -5.40 36.46
CA LYS A 401 -0.88 -4.67 36.36
C LYS A 401 -0.80 -3.39 37.18
N VAL A 402 -0.62 -2.26 36.49
CA VAL A 402 -0.61 -0.92 37.12
C VAL A 402 -2.01 -0.48 37.53
N SER A 403 -2.12 0.53 38.41
CA SER A 403 -3.42 1.07 38.79
C SER A 403 -4.17 1.66 37.58
N PRO A 404 -5.52 1.53 37.52
CA PRO A 404 -6.32 2.13 36.45
C PRO A 404 -6.16 3.65 36.35
N GLU A 405 -5.94 4.33 37.47
CA GLU A 405 -5.72 5.78 37.54
C GLU A 405 -4.42 6.18 36.84
N HIS A 406 -3.33 5.47 37.13
CA HIS A 406 -2.04 5.73 36.48
C HIS A 406 -2.08 5.39 34.99
N ALA A 407 -2.69 4.25 34.63
CA ALA A 407 -2.90 3.87 33.23
C ALA A 407 -3.71 4.93 32.45
N ALA A 408 -4.73 5.53 33.08
CA ALA A 408 -5.52 6.60 32.47
C ALA A 408 -4.73 7.92 32.32
N ARG A 409 -3.72 8.18 33.16
CA ARG A 409 -2.79 9.31 32.98
C ARG A 409 -1.85 9.04 31.81
N PHE A 410 -1.24 7.86 31.78
CA PHE A 410 -0.39 7.42 30.66
C PHE A 410 -1.15 7.49 29.32
N GLY A 411 -2.40 7.04 29.29
CA GLY A 411 -3.27 7.06 28.10
C GLY A 411 -3.55 8.45 27.52
N LYS A 412 -3.31 9.54 28.27
CA LYS A 412 -3.46 10.92 27.78
C LYS A 412 -2.25 11.45 27.03
N LEU A 413 -1.08 10.82 27.18
CA LEU A 413 0.11 11.22 26.43
C LEU A 413 -0.17 11.16 24.94
N ILE A 414 0.36 12.10 24.19
CA ILE A 414 0.23 12.10 22.73
C ILE A 414 1.37 11.29 22.13
N VAL A 415 1.05 10.54 21.08
CA VAL A 415 2.00 9.77 20.28
C VAL A 415 1.78 10.06 18.80
N GLN A 416 2.87 10.04 18.04
CA GLN A 416 2.85 10.20 16.58
C GLN A 416 2.97 8.83 15.90
N ASP A 417 2.00 8.49 15.05
CA ASP A 417 2.04 7.29 14.20
C ASP A 417 1.58 7.61 12.78
N GLY A 418 2.40 7.29 11.77
CA GLY A 418 2.13 7.64 10.37
C GLY A 418 1.81 9.12 10.13
N GLY A 419 2.29 10.00 11.01
CA GLY A 419 1.99 11.44 11.06
C GLY A 419 0.66 11.85 11.68
N ARG A 420 -0.17 10.90 12.13
CA ARG A 420 -1.34 11.17 12.97
C ARG A 420 -0.91 11.38 14.42
N MET A 421 -1.39 12.45 15.04
CA MET A 421 -1.19 12.72 16.46
C MET A 421 -2.40 12.20 17.23
N MET A 422 -2.21 11.20 18.09
CA MET A 422 -3.30 10.54 18.83
C MET A 422 -2.95 10.32 20.30
N PRO A 423 -3.94 10.17 21.19
CA PRO A 423 -3.69 9.76 22.56
C PRO A 423 -3.15 8.32 22.62
N MET A 424 -2.30 8.05 23.62
CA MET A 424 -1.75 6.73 23.88
C MET A 424 -2.84 5.68 24.18
N ASN A 425 -3.98 6.11 24.73
CA ASN A 425 -5.19 5.27 24.84
C ASN A 425 -5.62 4.69 23.47
N THR A 426 -5.66 5.54 22.43
CA THR A 426 -6.04 5.11 21.08
C THR A 426 -5.02 4.12 20.54
N MET A 427 -3.74 4.48 20.53
CA MET A 427 -2.67 3.61 20.02
C MET A 427 -2.66 2.25 20.75
N ALA A 428 -2.69 2.25 22.08
CA ALA A 428 -2.69 1.02 22.86
C ALA A 428 -3.91 0.14 22.52
N SER A 429 -5.10 0.75 22.37
CA SER A 429 -6.31 0.03 21.99
C SER A 429 -6.24 -0.51 20.56
N GLU A 430 -5.66 0.24 19.62
CA GLU A 430 -5.46 -0.19 18.23
C GLU A 430 -4.48 -1.37 18.15
N ILE A 431 -3.36 -1.30 18.87
CA ILE A 431 -2.40 -2.40 18.97
C ILE A 431 -3.10 -3.65 19.51
N LEU A 432 -3.83 -3.53 20.62
CA LEU A 432 -4.47 -4.68 21.25
C LEU A 432 -5.56 -5.29 20.36
N ARG A 433 -6.39 -4.46 19.71
CA ARG A 433 -7.37 -4.95 18.71
C ARG A 433 -6.71 -5.60 17.51
N LYS A 434 -5.59 -5.07 17.02
CA LYS A 434 -4.86 -5.67 15.90
C LYS A 434 -4.27 -7.02 16.29
N LEU A 435 -3.71 -7.13 17.50
CA LEU A 435 -3.12 -8.37 18.01
C LEU A 435 -4.16 -9.41 18.42
N CYS A 436 -5.02 -9.13 19.39
CA CYS A 436 -5.90 -10.13 20.03
C CYS A 436 -7.39 -9.96 19.69
N LYS A 437 -7.76 -8.96 18.86
CA LYS A 437 -9.16 -8.67 18.46
C LYS A 437 -10.08 -8.29 19.63
N LYS A 438 -9.50 -7.81 20.74
CA LYS A 438 -10.22 -7.36 21.94
C LYS A 438 -9.63 -6.04 22.44
N ASP A 439 -10.42 -5.28 23.18
CA ASP A 439 -9.96 -4.05 23.85
C ASP A 439 -9.37 -4.30 25.26
N THR A 440 -9.41 -5.55 25.73
CA THR A 440 -8.84 -5.98 27.01
C THR A 440 -8.14 -7.32 26.87
N PHE A 441 -7.10 -7.55 27.67
CA PHE A 441 -6.35 -8.81 27.67
C PHE A 441 -6.03 -9.23 29.10
N ASN A 442 -6.40 -10.46 29.48
CA ASN A 442 -6.19 -11.03 30.83
C ASN A 442 -6.52 -10.04 31.97
N GLY A 443 -7.71 -9.42 31.90
CA GLY A 443 -8.19 -8.48 32.92
C GLY A 443 -7.48 -7.11 32.95
N MET A 444 -6.61 -6.81 31.98
CA MET A 444 -5.99 -5.50 31.77
C MET A 444 -6.71 -4.74 30.67
N ASN A 445 -6.85 -3.42 30.86
CA ASN A 445 -7.17 -2.51 29.76
C ASN A 445 -5.98 -2.34 28.81
N ALA A 446 -6.20 -1.72 27.66
CA ALA A 446 -5.19 -1.58 26.63
C ALA A 446 -3.92 -0.86 27.11
N GLU A 447 -4.07 0.19 27.93
CA GLU A 447 -2.93 0.95 28.47
C GLU A 447 -2.11 0.13 29.48
N GLN A 448 -2.78 -0.63 30.35
CA GLN A 448 -2.13 -1.56 31.28
C GLN A 448 -1.37 -2.64 30.52
N ALA A 449 -1.95 -3.19 29.45
CA ALA A 449 -1.29 -4.18 28.60
C ALA A 449 -0.07 -3.56 27.90
N PHE A 450 -0.17 -2.35 27.37
CA PHE A 450 0.95 -1.64 26.73
C PHE A 450 2.10 -1.36 27.72
N ILE A 451 1.77 -0.90 28.94
CA ILE A 451 2.75 -0.69 30.01
C ILE A 451 3.42 -2.02 30.39
N SER A 452 2.63 -3.11 30.51
CA SER A 452 3.18 -4.45 30.76
C SER A 452 4.12 -4.91 29.64
N MET A 453 3.75 -4.71 28.37
CA MET A 453 4.60 -4.99 27.20
C MET A 453 5.92 -4.20 27.24
N SER A 454 5.85 -2.94 27.68
CA SER A 454 7.02 -2.06 27.78
C SER A 454 7.97 -2.46 28.91
N LEU A 455 7.44 -2.98 30.03
CA LEU A 455 8.21 -3.40 31.21
C LEU A 455 8.80 -4.81 31.08
N LEU A 456 8.09 -5.74 30.41
CA LEU A 456 8.48 -7.16 30.30
C LEU A 456 8.63 -7.60 28.84
N GLN A 457 9.44 -6.87 28.08
CA GLN A 457 9.60 -7.08 26.63
C GLN A 457 9.93 -8.53 26.27
N GLU A 458 10.88 -9.15 26.97
CA GLU A 458 11.32 -10.53 26.73
C GLU A 458 10.19 -11.55 26.98
N ALA A 459 9.40 -11.35 28.03
CA ALA A 459 8.35 -12.31 28.39
C ALA A 459 7.15 -12.24 27.45
N TRP A 460 6.83 -11.06 26.91
CA TRP A 460 5.72 -10.88 25.98
C TRP A 460 5.95 -11.55 24.61
N VAL A 461 7.18 -11.96 24.30
CA VAL A 461 7.49 -12.79 23.12
C VAL A 461 6.81 -14.16 23.21
N ASP A 462 6.64 -14.68 24.43
CA ASP A 462 6.03 -15.98 24.71
C ASP A 462 4.54 -15.90 25.13
N VAL A 463 3.98 -14.70 25.27
CA VAL A 463 2.57 -14.52 25.61
C VAL A 463 1.69 -14.76 24.37
N PRO A 464 0.70 -15.68 24.42
CA PRO A 464 -0.17 -15.97 23.29
C PRO A 464 -1.21 -14.87 23.07
N VAL A 465 -0.78 -13.74 22.50
CA VAL A 465 -1.61 -12.54 22.25
C VAL A 465 -2.08 -12.43 20.80
N ILE A 466 -1.43 -13.12 19.85
CA ILE A 466 -1.70 -12.98 18.42
C ILE A 466 -2.89 -13.86 18.04
N ALA A 467 -4.02 -13.25 17.66
CA ALA A 467 -5.23 -13.97 17.26
C ALA A 467 -5.06 -14.63 15.88
N LEU A 468 -5.34 -15.93 15.81
CA LEU A 468 -5.21 -16.73 14.58
C LEU A 468 -6.50 -16.71 13.75
N ALA A 469 -6.36 -16.61 12.43
CA ALA A 469 -7.49 -16.70 11.51
C ALA A 469 -8.27 -18.02 11.68
N ARG A 470 -9.61 -17.93 11.72
CA ARG A 470 -10.51 -19.08 11.90
C ARG A 470 -10.52 -19.95 10.65
N GLY A 471 -10.29 -21.25 10.82
CA GLY A 471 -10.29 -22.24 9.73
C GLY A 471 -9.02 -22.28 8.88
N ASN A 472 -7.96 -21.58 9.29
CA ASN A 472 -6.65 -21.65 8.64
C ASN A 472 -5.73 -22.59 9.42
N ASP A 473 -5.83 -23.88 9.13
CA ASP A 473 -5.06 -24.94 9.80
C ASP A 473 -3.57 -24.84 9.49
N SER A 474 -3.21 -24.28 8.33
CA SER A 474 -1.83 -24.16 7.89
C SER A 474 -1.01 -23.23 8.79
N ILE A 475 -1.59 -22.12 9.25
CA ILE A 475 -0.93 -21.23 10.22
C ILE A 475 -0.57 -21.99 11.50
N ARG A 476 -1.50 -22.82 12.00
CA ARG A 476 -1.31 -23.61 13.23
C ARG A 476 -0.26 -24.70 13.04
N LYS A 477 -0.25 -25.35 11.88
CA LYS A 477 0.79 -26.33 11.51
C LYS A 477 2.18 -25.70 11.44
N VAL A 478 2.31 -24.51 10.84
CA VAL A 478 3.58 -23.78 10.77
C VAL A 478 4.05 -23.32 12.17
N ALA A 479 3.11 -22.85 12.99
CA ALA A 479 3.39 -22.48 14.38
C ALA A 479 3.75 -23.69 15.27
N GLY A 480 3.30 -24.90 14.91
CA GLY A 480 3.42 -26.09 15.76
C GLY A 480 2.36 -26.14 16.87
N LEU A 481 1.21 -25.52 16.64
CA LEU A 481 0.11 -25.40 17.60
C LEU A 481 -1.04 -26.39 17.29
N PRO A 482 -1.88 -26.73 18.29
CA PRO A 482 -3.12 -27.46 18.09
C PRO A 482 -4.03 -26.79 17.04
N LEU A 483 -4.80 -27.59 16.30
CA LEU A 483 -5.66 -27.10 15.20
C LEU A 483 -6.82 -26.21 15.69
N ASP A 484 -7.18 -26.29 16.96
CA ASP A 484 -8.21 -25.49 17.62
C ASP A 484 -7.65 -24.23 18.32
N ALA A 485 -6.32 -24.04 18.32
CA ALA A 485 -5.67 -22.90 18.97
C ALA A 485 -6.21 -21.56 18.43
N LYS A 486 -6.61 -20.66 19.33
CA LYS A 486 -7.16 -19.34 18.96
C LYS A 486 -6.13 -18.23 18.94
N TYR A 487 -5.07 -18.38 19.73
CA TYR A 487 -3.99 -17.42 19.84
C TYR A 487 -2.64 -18.12 19.69
N ALA A 488 -1.63 -17.35 19.27
CA ALA A 488 -0.24 -17.76 19.21
C ALA A 488 0.64 -16.72 19.88
N ALA A 489 1.80 -17.16 20.37
CA ALA A 489 2.88 -16.30 20.81
C ALA A 489 3.75 -15.90 19.61
N MET A 490 4.50 -14.80 19.75
CA MET A 490 5.47 -14.42 18.72
C MET A 490 6.54 -15.50 18.53
N SER A 491 7.00 -16.12 19.63
CA SER A 491 7.98 -17.20 19.60
C SER A 491 7.54 -18.44 18.81
N ASP A 492 6.24 -18.65 18.60
CA ASP A 492 5.75 -19.79 17.81
C ASP A 492 6.16 -19.71 16.33
N PHE A 493 6.49 -18.52 15.84
CA PHE A 493 6.84 -18.28 14.44
C PHE A 493 8.34 -18.23 14.14
N PHE A 494 9.18 -18.52 15.15
CA PHE A 494 10.62 -18.63 15.01
C PHE A 494 11.08 -20.05 15.35
N ASP A 495 12.07 -20.57 14.63
CA ASP A 495 12.67 -21.87 14.95
C ASP A 495 13.74 -21.74 16.05
N THR A 496 14.31 -22.87 16.51
CA THR A 496 15.35 -22.90 17.55
C THR A 496 16.67 -22.24 17.13
N LYS A 497 16.83 -21.91 15.85
CA LYS A 497 17.98 -21.19 15.28
C LYS A 497 17.66 -19.71 15.02
N GLY A 498 16.44 -19.25 15.33
CA GLY A 498 15.98 -17.88 15.11
C GLY A 498 15.48 -17.58 13.70
N ASN A 499 15.33 -18.59 12.83
CA ASN A 499 14.80 -18.38 11.48
C ASN A 499 13.29 -18.13 11.53
N TYR A 500 12.83 -17.19 10.70
CA TYR A 500 11.42 -16.83 10.62
C TYR A 500 10.64 -17.83 9.75
N LYS A 501 9.73 -18.59 10.37
CA LYS A 501 9.01 -19.70 9.72
C LYS A 501 8.08 -19.26 8.59
N LEU A 502 7.63 -18.00 8.57
CA LEU A 502 6.70 -17.49 7.56
C LEU A 502 7.39 -16.98 6.29
N ALA A 503 8.73 -16.83 6.29
CA ALA A 503 9.45 -16.15 5.21
C ALA A 503 9.16 -16.71 3.82
N ALA A 504 9.28 -18.02 3.62
CA ALA A 504 9.05 -18.66 2.33
C ALA A 504 7.59 -18.53 1.85
N VAL A 505 6.62 -18.63 2.77
CA VAL A 505 5.19 -18.52 2.45
C VAL A 505 4.82 -17.09 2.07
N LEU A 506 5.42 -16.10 2.75
CA LEU A 506 5.22 -14.68 2.46
C LEU A 506 5.85 -14.29 1.12
N GLU A 507 7.03 -14.82 0.80
CA GLU A 507 7.71 -14.60 -0.47
C GLU A 507 6.87 -15.15 -1.64
N GLU A 508 6.42 -16.42 -1.54
CA GLU A 508 5.56 -17.03 -2.55
C GLU A 508 4.25 -16.24 -2.75
N GLY A 509 3.61 -15.82 -1.65
CA GLY A 509 2.39 -15.01 -1.69
C GLY A 509 2.60 -13.62 -2.32
N ALA A 510 3.76 -12.99 -2.08
CA ALA A 510 4.08 -11.67 -2.62
C ALA A 510 4.24 -11.66 -4.15
N HIS A 511 4.58 -12.79 -4.76
CA HIS A 511 4.70 -12.94 -6.21
C HIS A 511 3.37 -13.22 -6.91
N LYS A 512 2.28 -13.52 -6.18
CA LYS A 512 0.96 -13.76 -6.77
C LYS A 512 0.28 -12.46 -7.20
N ARG A 513 -0.37 -12.49 -8.36
CA ARG A 513 -1.12 -11.35 -8.92
C ARG A 513 -2.39 -11.04 -8.13
N GLU A 514 -3.08 -12.09 -7.68
CA GLU A 514 -4.25 -12.00 -6.81
C GLU A 514 -3.99 -12.88 -5.59
N MET A 515 -3.93 -12.26 -4.42
CA MET A 515 -3.76 -12.97 -3.17
C MET A 515 -5.06 -13.69 -2.84
N ASN A 516 -4.98 -15.00 -2.63
CA ASN A 516 -6.13 -15.73 -2.12
C ASN A 516 -6.26 -15.50 -0.59
N LYS A 517 -7.29 -16.07 0.02
CA LYS A 517 -7.52 -15.93 1.46
C LYS A 517 -6.37 -16.48 2.31
N PHE A 518 -5.73 -17.56 1.86
CA PHE A 518 -4.56 -18.12 2.53
C PHE A 518 -3.40 -17.11 2.52
N ASP A 519 -3.05 -16.55 1.36
CA ASP A 519 -1.97 -15.56 1.26
C ASP A 519 -2.27 -14.31 2.11
N THR A 520 -3.53 -13.88 2.13
CA THR A 520 -4.00 -12.73 2.91
C THR A 520 -3.91 -12.97 4.42
N ASP A 521 -4.31 -14.14 4.89
CA ASP A 521 -4.25 -14.51 6.31
C ASP A 521 -2.79 -14.55 6.81
N PHE A 522 -1.86 -15.08 6.01
CA PHE A 522 -0.42 -15.10 6.35
C PHE A 522 0.19 -13.70 6.35
N LYS A 523 -0.19 -12.85 5.38
CA LYS A 523 0.23 -11.44 5.37
C LYS A 523 -0.24 -10.70 6.61
N LEU A 524 -1.53 -10.83 6.98
CA LEU A 524 -2.09 -10.18 8.17
C LEU A 524 -1.42 -10.69 9.45
N LEU A 525 -1.14 -12.00 9.53
CA LEU A 525 -0.39 -12.58 10.64
C LEU A 525 1.02 -11.99 10.77
N ASN A 526 1.72 -11.83 9.65
CA ASN A 526 3.02 -11.17 9.62
C ASN A 526 2.95 -9.72 10.09
N GLU A 527 1.93 -8.97 9.66
CA GLU A 527 1.70 -7.60 10.13
C GLU A 527 1.49 -7.54 11.65
N GLN A 528 0.75 -8.50 12.24
CA GLN A 528 0.58 -8.61 13.69
C GLN A 528 1.90 -8.91 14.42
N ILE A 529 2.71 -9.82 13.88
CA ILE A 529 4.03 -10.17 14.45
C ILE A 529 4.96 -8.96 14.41
N VAL A 530 5.03 -8.27 13.27
CA VAL A 530 5.83 -7.05 13.11
C VAL A 530 5.33 -5.97 14.07
N LEU A 531 4.02 -5.76 14.18
CA LEU A 531 3.43 -4.79 15.10
C LEU A 531 3.80 -5.08 16.56
N LEU A 532 3.71 -6.35 17.00
CA LEU A 532 4.12 -6.74 18.33
C LEU A 532 5.62 -6.49 18.53
N ASN A 533 6.46 -6.87 17.57
CA ASN A 533 7.91 -6.63 17.65
C ASN A 533 8.26 -5.14 17.76
N LEU A 534 7.60 -4.27 16.98
CA LEU A 534 7.78 -2.82 17.04
C LEU A 534 7.31 -2.25 18.39
N THR A 535 6.25 -2.83 18.96
CA THR A 535 5.73 -2.44 20.28
C THR A 535 6.71 -2.84 21.39
N LEU A 536 7.17 -4.09 21.39
CA LEU A 536 8.11 -4.62 22.39
C LEU A 536 9.47 -3.93 22.33
N SER A 537 9.97 -3.62 21.13
CA SER A 537 11.22 -2.86 20.97
C SER A 537 11.08 -1.37 21.36
N GLY A 538 9.88 -0.91 21.71
CA GLY A 538 9.61 0.48 22.08
C GLY A 538 9.59 1.46 20.90
N GLN A 539 9.70 0.97 19.66
CA GLN A 539 9.72 1.80 18.45
C GLN A 539 8.37 2.46 18.16
N MET A 540 7.26 1.89 18.64
CA MET A 540 5.93 2.50 18.53
C MET A 540 5.72 3.69 19.49
N PHE A 541 6.55 3.85 20.52
CA PHE A 541 6.37 4.85 21.57
C PHE A 541 6.98 6.21 21.19
N ASN A 542 6.55 6.76 20.04
CA ASN A 542 7.02 8.04 19.49
C ASN A 542 6.39 9.24 20.21
N VAL A 543 6.84 9.50 21.45
CA VAL A 543 6.28 10.51 22.36
C VAL A 543 7.17 11.74 22.54
N LEU A 544 8.36 11.76 21.94
CA LEU A 544 9.37 12.79 22.13
C LEU A 544 9.50 13.67 20.88
N PRO A 545 8.90 14.88 20.82
CA PRO A 545 9.15 15.82 19.73
C PRO A 545 10.62 16.22 19.64
N ILE A 546 11.14 16.28 18.42
CA ILE A 546 12.48 16.83 18.13
C ILE A 546 12.40 18.37 18.13
N PRO A 547 13.15 19.08 18.99
CA PRO A 547 13.11 20.54 19.04
C PRO A 547 13.54 21.18 17.71
N GLY A 548 12.67 22.04 17.15
CA GLY A 548 12.96 22.82 15.94
C GLY A 548 12.95 22.03 14.63
N ASP A 549 12.50 20.77 14.65
CA ASP A 549 12.34 19.96 13.44
C ASP A 549 11.31 20.58 12.49
N LYS A 550 11.67 20.70 11.19
CA LYS A 550 10.80 21.32 10.18
C LYS A 550 9.54 20.49 9.93
N GLY A 551 9.67 19.17 10.00
CA GLY A 551 8.59 18.21 9.79
C GLY A 551 7.72 17.95 11.02
N ASN A 552 8.07 18.51 12.18
CA ASN A 552 7.46 18.17 13.47
C ASN A 552 7.53 16.66 13.78
N LYS A 553 8.68 16.04 13.52
CA LYS A 553 8.94 14.62 13.81
C LYS A 553 9.06 14.37 15.30
N TRP A 554 8.38 13.31 15.75
CA TRP A 554 8.46 12.78 17.10
C TRP A 554 9.13 11.41 17.03
N VAL A 555 9.92 11.11 18.05
CA VAL A 555 10.73 9.89 18.10
C VAL A 555 10.49 9.11 19.37
N SER A 556 10.79 7.82 19.31
CA SER A 556 10.84 6.94 20.46
C SER A 556 12.22 6.96 21.13
N TYR A 557 12.26 6.52 22.38
CA TYR A 557 13.53 6.34 23.09
C TYR A 557 14.48 5.38 22.34
N ALA A 558 13.94 4.31 21.73
CA ALA A 558 14.72 3.35 20.95
C ALA A 558 15.48 4.01 19.78
N GLN A 559 14.83 4.96 19.09
CA GLN A 559 15.45 5.70 17.98
C GLN A 559 16.54 6.66 18.45
N ILE A 560 16.36 7.33 19.60
CA ILE A 560 17.40 8.20 20.19
C ILE A 560 18.62 7.38 20.66
N MET A 561 18.42 6.11 21.03
CA MET A 561 19.53 5.23 21.39
C MET A 561 20.34 4.76 20.18
N GLY A 562 19.68 4.52 19.04
CA GLY A 562 20.34 4.11 17.80
C GLY A 562 21.02 5.26 17.05
N ASP A 563 20.41 6.45 17.06
CA ASP A 563 20.86 7.62 16.30
C ASP A 563 21.23 8.79 17.22
N SER A 564 22.32 9.50 16.90
CA SER A 564 22.71 10.74 17.61
C SER A 564 21.84 11.92 17.18
N ILE A 565 20.61 12.02 17.70
CA ILE A 565 19.67 13.08 17.34
C ILE A 565 19.96 14.35 18.14
N LYS A 566 20.36 15.43 17.45
CA LYS A 566 20.68 16.73 18.06
C LYS A 566 19.51 17.27 18.89
N GLY A 567 19.80 17.78 20.08
CA GLY A 567 18.81 18.43 20.95
C GLY A 567 18.03 17.50 21.88
N MET A 568 18.26 16.19 21.81
CA MET A 568 17.55 15.19 22.62
C MET A 568 18.27 14.80 23.92
N ASP A 569 19.50 15.26 24.15
CA ASP A 569 20.34 14.85 25.28
C ASP A 569 19.72 15.16 26.64
N THR A 570 18.97 16.26 26.74
CA THR A 570 18.34 16.72 28.00
C THR A 570 17.11 15.90 28.38
N ILE A 571 16.44 15.25 27.41
CA ILE A 571 15.19 14.51 27.61
C ILE A 571 15.37 12.99 27.49
N ARG A 572 16.52 12.51 26.99
CA ARG A 572 16.80 11.09 26.70
C ARG A 572 16.50 10.14 27.86
N ASN A 573 16.70 10.57 29.10
CA ASN A 573 16.53 9.73 30.28
C ASN A 573 15.11 9.73 30.86
N ILE A 574 14.19 10.60 30.39
CA ILE A 574 12.85 10.70 30.98
C ILE A 574 12.06 9.40 30.83
N ILE A 575 12.21 8.70 29.69
CA ILE A 575 11.49 7.45 29.41
C ILE A 575 12.05 6.27 30.22
N PRO A 576 13.38 6.01 30.25
CA PRO A 576 13.96 5.03 31.16
C PRO A 576 13.58 5.26 32.63
N TYR A 577 13.70 6.49 33.13
CA TYR A 577 13.33 6.82 34.51
C TYR A 577 11.84 6.65 34.78
N TYR A 578 10.99 6.94 33.78
CA TYR A 578 9.57 6.64 33.89
C TYR A 578 9.34 5.15 34.06
N TRP A 579 9.88 4.29 33.20
CA TRP A 579 9.72 2.84 33.31
C TRP A 579 10.28 2.28 34.62
N GLU A 580 11.43 2.76 35.08
CA GLU A 580 12.00 2.40 36.39
C GLU A 580 11.08 2.79 37.54
N SER A 581 10.51 4.01 37.50
CA SER A 581 9.58 4.49 38.53
C SER A 581 8.27 3.69 38.55
N VAL A 582 7.75 3.27 37.39
CA VAL A 582 6.57 2.39 37.30
C VAL A 582 6.89 1.00 37.84
N ALA A 583 8.06 0.45 37.53
CA ALA A 583 8.51 -0.84 38.08
C ALA A 583 8.65 -0.80 39.61
N GLY A 584 9.11 0.34 40.17
CA GLY A 584 9.12 0.59 41.61
C GLY A 584 7.71 0.71 42.20
N ALA A 585 6.83 1.46 41.53
CA ALA A 585 5.43 1.66 41.93
C ALA A 585 4.63 0.35 42.01
N LEU A 586 4.94 -0.63 41.16
CA LEU A 586 4.31 -1.96 41.23
C LEU A 586 4.58 -2.68 42.56
N LYS A 587 5.71 -2.41 43.23
CA LYS A 587 6.10 -3.00 44.51
C LYS A 587 5.56 -2.24 45.71
N ASN A 588 5.68 -0.91 45.72
CA ASN A 588 5.34 -0.06 46.88
C ASN A 588 3.96 0.63 46.77
N LYS A 589 3.28 0.48 45.63
CA LYS A 589 1.99 1.11 45.28
C LYS A 589 1.97 2.63 45.25
N ASP A 590 3.14 3.29 45.19
CA ASP A 590 3.27 4.74 45.05
C ASP A 590 3.65 5.14 43.62
N TYR A 591 2.72 5.78 42.92
CA TYR A 591 2.88 6.27 41.55
C TYR A 591 3.32 7.73 41.46
N SER A 592 3.53 8.44 42.58
CA SER A 592 3.79 9.89 42.62
C SER A 592 4.97 10.33 41.74
N THR A 593 6.06 9.56 41.73
CA THR A 593 7.24 9.86 40.89
C THR A 593 6.95 9.62 39.40
N ALA A 594 6.33 8.49 39.05
CA ALA A 594 5.95 8.17 37.68
C ALA A 594 5.00 9.23 37.11
N ASP A 595 4.04 9.65 37.92
CA ASP A 595 3.07 10.69 37.63
C ASP A 595 3.72 12.06 37.37
N LYS A 596 4.71 12.45 38.17
CA LYS A 596 5.47 13.69 37.93
C LYS A 596 6.29 13.63 36.63
N LEU A 597 6.82 12.46 36.27
CA LEU A 597 7.54 12.27 35.01
C LEU A 597 6.59 12.37 33.81
N LEU A 598 5.36 11.84 33.91
CA LEU A 598 4.32 12.04 32.91
C LEU A 598 3.97 13.52 32.73
N ASP A 599 3.81 14.26 33.84
CA ASP A 599 3.55 15.71 33.77
C ASP A 599 4.71 16.48 33.13
N GLY A 600 5.96 16.05 33.40
CA GLY A 600 7.15 16.59 32.76
C GLY A 600 7.16 16.32 31.24
N LEU A 601 6.82 15.10 30.84
CA LEU A 601 6.71 14.71 29.43
C LEU A 601 5.59 15.47 28.72
N GLU A 602 4.43 15.65 29.34
CA GLU A 602 3.33 16.43 28.78
C GLU A 602 3.73 17.90 28.56
N LYS A 603 4.42 18.51 29.54
CA LYS A 603 4.97 19.88 29.40
C LYS A 603 5.98 19.97 28.26
N TYR A 604 6.84 18.95 28.12
CA TYR A 604 7.79 18.87 27.00
C TYR A 604 7.05 18.79 25.65
N GLN A 605 6.04 17.93 25.54
CA GLN A 605 5.19 17.81 24.34
C GLN A 605 4.50 19.13 23.99
N ARG A 606 3.96 19.84 24.98
CA ARG A 606 3.32 21.16 24.77
C ARG A 606 4.30 22.26 24.38
N THR A 607 5.56 22.16 24.79
CA THR A 607 6.59 23.17 24.49
C THR A 607 7.17 22.96 23.08
N TYR A 608 7.60 21.74 22.77
CA TYR A 608 8.33 21.44 21.53
C TYR A 608 7.46 20.85 20.43
N GLY A 609 6.27 20.33 20.76
CA GLY A 609 5.31 19.74 19.82
C GLY A 609 4.06 20.61 19.57
N ALA A 610 4.03 21.85 20.08
CA ALA A 610 2.84 22.72 20.09
C ALA A 610 2.12 22.85 18.73
N LYS A 611 2.88 22.86 17.62
CA LYS A 611 2.35 23.09 16.26
C LYS A 611 1.41 21.98 15.78
N VAL A 612 1.60 20.75 16.27
CA VAL A 612 0.87 19.56 15.80
C VAL A 612 0.06 18.89 16.92
N LEU A 613 0.18 19.38 18.16
CA LEU A 613 -0.52 18.81 19.30
C LEU A 613 -2.04 19.03 19.20
N PRO A 614 -2.87 17.98 19.31
CA PRO A 614 -4.32 18.13 19.33
C PRO A 614 -4.79 18.94 20.56
N PRO A 615 -5.87 19.74 20.44
CA PRO A 615 -6.46 20.41 21.59
C PRO A 615 -6.96 19.40 22.64
N ASP A 616 -6.87 19.75 23.93
CA ASP A 616 -7.27 18.87 25.04
C ASP A 616 -8.73 18.37 24.93
N ALA A 617 -9.63 19.19 24.38
CA ALA A 617 -11.02 18.80 24.13
C ALA A 617 -11.11 17.65 23.11
N LYS A 618 -10.28 17.67 22.07
CA LYS A 618 -10.20 16.61 21.05
C LYS A 618 -9.62 15.32 21.63
N VAL A 619 -8.57 15.44 22.45
CA VAL A 619 -7.97 14.30 23.19
C VAL A 619 -9.02 13.63 24.08
N LYS A 620 -9.76 14.41 24.88
CA LYS A 620 -10.83 13.89 25.74
C LYS A 620 -11.95 13.23 24.92
N ALA A 621 -12.39 13.88 23.84
CA ALA A 621 -13.43 13.34 22.96
C ALA A 621 -13.02 11.98 22.37
N GLU A 622 -11.76 11.85 21.93
CA GLU A 622 -11.24 10.60 21.38
C GLU A 622 -11.16 9.47 22.42
N ILE A 623 -10.62 9.75 23.61
CA ILE A 623 -10.58 8.78 24.72
C ILE A 623 -12.00 8.34 25.09
N SER A 624 -12.95 9.28 25.16
CA SER A 624 -14.35 8.97 25.44
C SER A 624 -14.98 8.14 24.34
N TYR A 625 -14.73 8.46 23.07
CA TYR A 625 -15.21 7.73 21.91
C TYR A 625 -14.76 6.26 21.94
N ASN A 626 -13.47 6.02 22.21
CA ASN A 626 -12.91 4.68 22.34
C ASN A 626 -13.59 3.88 23.47
N LYS A 627 -13.83 4.51 24.63
CA LYS A 627 -14.46 3.84 25.79
C LYS A 627 -15.95 3.55 25.62
N MET A 628 -16.64 4.30 24.76
CA MET A 628 -18.09 4.15 24.58
C MET A 628 -18.46 2.94 23.71
N HIS A 629 -17.55 2.46 22.84
CA HIS A 629 -17.79 1.36 21.89
C HIS A 629 -19.13 1.52 21.15
N ILE A 630 -19.39 2.74 20.64
CA ILE A 630 -20.72 3.17 20.18
C ILE A 630 -21.29 2.22 19.12
N PHE A 631 -20.54 1.97 18.05
CA PHE A 631 -21.03 1.18 16.92
C PHE A 631 -21.15 -0.32 17.24
N GLU A 632 -20.27 -0.85 18.10
CA GLU A 632 -20.34 -2.22 18.59
C GLU A 632 -21.62 -2.42 19.43
N ARG A 633 -21.93 -1.50 20.33
CA ARG A 633 -23.16 -1.58 21.12
C ARG A 633 -24.40 -1.34 20.26
N LEU A 634 -24.32 -0.44 19.29
CA LEU A 634 -25.44 -0.12 18.41
C LEU A 634 -25.93 -1.32 17.60
N TYR A 635 -25.04 -2.16 17.05
CA TYR A 635 -25.51 -3.33 16.30
C TYR A 635 -26.27 -4.31 17.21
N GLN A 636 -25.81 -4.51 18.44
CA GLN A 636 -26.46 -5.39 19.42
C GLN A 636 -27.85 -4.86 19.79
N PHE A 637 -27.96 -3.56 20.07
CA PHE A 637 -29.24 -2.95 20.40
C PHE A 637 -30.19 -2.87 19.21
N TYR A 638 -29.70 -2.55 18.01
CA TYR A 638 -30.54 -2.60 16.81
C TYR A 638 -31.02 -4.02 16.51
N ALA A 639 -30.17 -5.04 16.67
CA ALA A 639 -30.58 -6.43 16.51
C ALA A 639 -31.64 -6.80 17.54
N LEU A 640 -31.40 -6.52 18.83
CA LEU A 640 -32.33 -6.83 19.91
C LEU A 640 -33.69 -6.16 19.70
N PHE A 641 -33.72 -4.84 19.56
CA PHE A 641 -34.98 -4.11 19.42
C PHE A 641 -35.62 -4.28 18.05
N GLY A 642 -34.84 -4.52 16.99
CA GLY A 642 -35.35 -4.88 15.67
C GLY A 642 -36.08 -6.22 15.69
N ILE A 643 -35.48 -7.25 16.28
CA ILE A 643 -36.07 -8.60 16.41
C ILE A 643 -37.28 -8.58 17.35
N LEU A 644 -37.17 -7.93 18.52
CA LEU A 644 -38.29 -7.80 19.45
C LEU A 644 -39.44 -7.04 18.81
N MET A 645 -39.18 -5.93 18.13
CA MET A 645 -40.21 -5.19 17.40
C MET A 645 -40.84 -6.05 16.32
N LEU A 646 -40.05 -6.82 15.56
CA LEU A 646 -40.57 -7.73 14.54
C LEU A 646 -41.51 -8.78 15.15
N ALA A 647 -41.09 -9.42 16.24
CA ALA A 647 -41.90 -10.40 16.96
C ALA A 647 -43.21 -9.79 17.48
N PHE A 648 -43.15 -8.62 18.11
CA PHE A 648 -44.32 -7.93 18.64
C PHE A 648 -45.24 -7.39 17.54
N VAL A 649 -44.70 -6.98 16.39
CA VAL A 649 -45.51 -6.62 15.22
C VAL A 649 -46.29 -7.84 14.72
N ILE A 650 -45.65 -9.02 14.65
CA ILE A 650 -46.34 -10.27 14.30
C ILE A 650 -47.42 -10.60 15.32
N VAL A 651 -47.13 -10.53 16.62
CA VAL A 651 -48.12 -10.77 17.68
C VAL A 651 -49.28 -9.78 17.58
N ASN A 652 -49.01 -8.50 17.31
CA ASN A 652 -50.03 -7.46 17.18
C ASN A 652 -50.99 -7.69 16.00
N ILE A 653 -50.57 -8.45 14.97
CA ILE A 653 -51.44 -8.85 13.85
C ILE A 653 -52.54 -9.83 14.33
N PHE A 654 -52.22 -10.70 15.28
CA PHE A 654 -53.15 -11.73 15.80
C PHE A 654 -53.83 -11.32 17.11
N ASN A 655 -53.18 -10.47 17.90
CA ASN A 655 -53.61 -10.06 19.24
C ASN A 655 -53.75 -8.55 19.32
N THR A 656 -54.99 -8.06 19.32
CA THR A 656 -55.32 -6.63 19.29
C THR A 656 -55.33 -5.96 20.67
N LYS A 657 -54.83 -6.62 21.72
CA LYS A 657 -54.74 -6.02 23.05
C LYS A 657 -53.88 -4.75 23.00
N LYS A 658 -54.38 -3.67 23.61
CA LYS A 658 -53.73 -2.33 23.60
C LYS A 658 -52.28 -2.33 24.05
N TRP A 659 -51.90 -3.22 24.98
CA TRP A 659 -50.52 -3.30 25.48
C TRP A 659 -49.54 -3.73 24.38
N VAL A 660 -49.91 -4.66 23.49
CA VAL A 660 -49.04 -5.15 22.40
C VAL A 660 -48.73 -4.02 21.42
N GLY A 661 -49.75 -3.28 20.99
CA GLY A 661 -49.60 -2.11 20.12
C GLY A 661 -48.82 -0.97 20.79
N THR A 662 -48.93 -0.80 22.11
CA THR A 662 -48.14 0.18 22.87
C THR A 662 -46.67 -0.22 22.91
N THR A 663 -46.36 -1.50 23.16
CA THR A 663 -44.99 -2.02 23.15
C THR A 663 -44.30 -1.81 21.78
N VAL A 664 -45.01 -2.04 20.66
CA VAL A 664 -44.47 -1.76 19.32
C VAL A 664 -44.10 -0.28 19.15
N LYS A 665 -44.92 0.65 19.65
CA LYS A 665 -44.61 2.09 19.61
C LYS A 665 -43.40 2.43 20.48
N VAL A 666 -43.28 1.82 21.66
CA VAL A 666 -42.11 2.00 22.54
C VAL A 666 -40.83 1.55 21.83
N PHE A 667 -40.82 0.36 21.20
CA PHE A 667 -39.67 -0.09 20.42
C PHE A 667 -39.35 0.84 19.24
N HIS A 668 -40.36 1.35 18.55
CA HIS A 668 -40.17 2.32 17.48
C HIS A 668 -39.46 3.60 17.97
N VAL A 669 -39.84 4.12 19.14
CA VAL A 669 -39.17 5.27 19.77
C VAL A 669 -37.74 4.94 20.18
N ILE A 670 -37.52 3.76 20.78
CA ILE A 670 -36.17 3.29 21.15
C ILE A 670 -35.27 3.22 19.91
N ILE A 671 -35.75 2.67 18.80
CA ILE A 671 -35.01 2.62 17.53
C ILE A 671 -34.67 4.03 17.02
N GLY A 672 -35.60 4.99 17.15
CA GLY A 672 -35.33 6.40 16.85
C GLY A 672 -34.23 7.00 17.71
N ILE A 673 -34.19 6.66 19.01
CA ILE A 673 -33.11 7.08 19.93
C ILE A 673 -31.78 6.44 19.53
N LEU A 674 -31.76 5.14 19.21
CA LEU A 674 -30.57 4.45 18.72
C LEU A 674 -30.04 5.08 17.41
N PHE A 675 -30.93 5.55 16.54
CA PHE A 675 -30.56 6.30 15.34
C PHE A 675 -29.95 7.67 15.66
N GLY A 676 -30.46 8.36 16.68
CA GLY A 676 -29.82 9.55 17.24
C GLY A 676 -28.40 9.27 17.74
N LEU A 677 -28.21 8.19 18.52
CA LEU A 677 -26.89 7.75 19.00
C LEU A 677 -25.95 7.36 17.85
N HIS A 678 -26.48 6.71 16.81
CA HIS A 678 -25.72 6.39 15.60
C HIS A 678 -25.21 7.67 14.91
N THR A 679 -26.08 8.67 14.76
CA THR A 679 -25.72 9.98 14.19
C THR A 679 -24.66 10.69 15.05
N LEU A 680 -24.82 10.69 16.37
CA LEU A 680 -23.83 11.27 17.29
C LEU A 680 -22.48 10.55 17.22
N GLY A 681 -22.48 9.22 17.06
CA GLY A 681 -21.26 8.43 16.85
C GLY A 681 -20.50 8.86 15.60
N LEU A 682 -21.21 9.07 14.48
CA LEU A 682 -20.60 9.57 13.23
C LEU A 682 -20.07 11.00 13.38
N VAL A 683 -20.82 11.88 14.05
CA VAL A 683 -20.37 13.27 14.31
C VAL A 683 -19.12 13.30 15.18
N MET A 684 -19.07 12.49 16.25
CA MET A 684 -17.87 12.38 17.08
C MET A 684 -16.68 11.84 16.28
N ARG A 685 -16.88 10.81 15.45
CA ARG A 685 -15.83 10.27 14.59
C ARG A 685 -15.30 11.32 13.62
N TRP A 686 -16.19 12.09 12.97
CA TRP A 686 -15.82 13.21 12.10
C TRP A 686 -14.97 14.26 12.84
N TYR A 687 -15.40 14.67 14.04
CA TYR A 687 -14.64 15.63 14.84
C TYR A 687 -13.23 15.12 15.22
N ILE A 688 -13.10 13.83 15.53
CA ILE A 688 -11.83 13.20 15.89
C ILE A 688 -10.92 13.04 14.67
N SER A 689 -11.42 12.50 13.57
CA SER A 689 -10.63 12.24 12.36
C SER A 689 -10.25 13.53 11.62
N GLY A 690 -11.07 14.58 11.74
CA GLY A 690 -10.89 15.83 10.97
C GLY A 690 -11.41 15.74 9.54
N HIS A 691 -12.01 14.61 9.15
CA HIS A 691 -12.61 14.38 7.83
C HIS A 691 -13.92 13.61 7.94
N ALA A 692 -14.73 13.63 6.88
CA ALA A 692 -16.00 12.91 6.88
C ALA A 692 -15.78 11.39 7.05
N PRO A 693 -16.64 10.69 7.84
CA PRO A 693 -16.42 9.29 8.24
C PRO A 693 -16.95 8.32 7.18
N TRP A 694 -16.40 8.37 5.96
CA TRP A 694 -16.65 7.45 4.85
C TRP A 694 -15.41 7.31 3.95
N SER A 695 -14.23 7.45 4.53
CA SER A 695 -12.95 7.45 3.81
C SER A 695 -12.39 6.05 3.58
N ASP A 696 -12.74 5.10 4.44
CA ASP A 696 -12.33 3.70 4.37
C ASP A 696 -13.54 2.74 4.35
N ALA A 697 -13.26 1.44 4.23
CA ALA A 697 -14.28 0.39 4.14
C ALA A 697 -15.12 0.25 5.43
N TYR A 698 -14.51 0.41 6.61
CA TYR A 698 -15.23 0.37 7.89
C TYR A 698 -16.17 1.57 8.01
N GLU A 699 -15.65 2.76 7.73
CA GLU A 699 -16.38 4.02 7.72
C GLU A 699 -17.54 4.02 6.71
N SER A 700 -17.33 3.44 5.53
CA SER A 700 -18.38 3.25 4.54
C SER A 700 -19.51 2.35 5.06
N MET A 701 -19.20 1.26 5.76
CA MET A 701 -20.22 0.34 6.28
C MET A 701 -21.06 0.94 7.40
N ILE A 702 -20.45 1.69 8.32
CA ILE A 702 -21.20 2.41 9.36
C ILE A 702 -22.12 3.48 8.73
N TYR A 703 -21.65 4.16 7.67
CA TYR A 703 -22.46 5.12 6.92
C TYR A 703 -23.62 4.43 6.16
N VAL A 704 -23.38 3.31 5.48
CA VAL A 704 -24.44 2.53 4.81
C VAL A 704 -25.53 2.08 5.79
N ALA A 705 -25.13 1.60 6.97
CA ALA A 705 -26.09 1.24 8.01
C ALA A 705 -26.89 2.45 8.50
N TRP A 706 -26.25 3.62 8.63
CA TRP A 706 -26.91 4.87 8.97
C TRP A 706 -27.90 5.30 7.88
N ALA A 707 -27.52 5.30 6.61
CA ALA A 707 -28.38 5.64 5.47
C ALA A 707 -29.58 4.69 5.37
N THR A 708 -29.35 3.38 5.55
CA THR A 708 -30.40 2.36 5.60
C THR A 708 -31.44 2.69 6.67
N MET A 709 -30.99 3.06 7.88
CA MET A 709 -31.89 3.45 8.96
C MET A 709 -32.60 4.78 8.70
N PHE A 710 -31.88 5.76 8.17
CA PHE A 710 -32.42 7.08 7.83
C PHE A 710 -33.61 6.94 6.87
N PHE A 711 -33.41 6.24 5.74
CA PHE A 711 -34.48 6.03 4.76
C PHE A 711 -35.59 5.12 5.29
N THR A 712 -35.26 4.11 6.11
CA THR A 712 -36.27 3.29 6.80
C THR A 712 -37.20 4.15 7.66
N LEU A 713 -36.64 5.03 8.50
CA LEU A 713 -37.41 5.88 9.40
C LEU A 713 -38.15 7.01 8.68
N ILE A 714 -37.68 7.47 7.51
CA ILE A 714 -38.37 8.49 6.72
C ILE A 714 -39.54 7.91 5.93
N PHE A 715 -39.31 6.86 5.15
CA PHE A 715 -40.32 6.35 4.22
C PHE A 715 -41.31 5.38 4.87
N SER A 716 -40.94 4.76 6.00
CA SER A 716 -41.75 3.70 6.62
C SER A 716 -42.39 4.07 7.95
N ARG A 717 -42.60 5.37 8.22
CA ARG A 717 -43.22 5.88 9.47
C ARG A 717 -44.57 5.23 9.82
N LYS A 718 -45.31 4.76 8.80
CA LYS A 718 -46.63 4.11 8.96
C LYS A 718 -46.57 2.58 9.04
N SER A 719 -45.39 1.97 8.86
CA SER A 719 -45.21 0.53 8.78
C SER A 719 -44.23 0.03 9.83
N ALA A 720 -44.75 -0.39 10.98
CA ALA A 720 -43.95 -0.98 12.06
C ALA A 720 -43.15 -2.22 11.59
N LEU A 721 -43.73 -3.01 10.69
CA LEU A 721 -43.04 -4.16 10.09
C LEU A 721 -41.79 -3.73 9.32
N THR A 722 -41.91 -2.73 8.46
CA THR A 722 -40.77 -2.25 7.65
C THR A 722 -39.69 -1.63 8.53
N VAL A 723 -40.07 -0.91 9.59
CA VAL A 723 -39.10 -0.35 10.54
C VAL A 723 -38.35 -1.46 11.26
N SER A 724 -39.03 -2.51 11.73
CA SER A 724 -38.36 -3.65 12.37
C SER A 724 -37.41 -4.40 11.42
N SER A 725 -37.81 -4.63 10.17
CA SER A 725 -36.96 -5.27 9.17
C SER A 725 -35.77 -4.40 8.75
N GLY A 726 -35.97 -3.10 8.52
CA GLY A 726 -34.88 -2.18 8.19
C GLY A 726 -33.89 -2.02 9.34
N THR A 727 -34.37 -2.02 10.58
CA THR A 727 -33.53 -2.04 11.80
C THR A 727 -32.70 -3.31 11.90
N PHE A 728 -33.32 -4.46 11.61
CA PHE A 728 -32.59 -5.72 11.55
C PHE A 728 -31.50 -5.71 10.46
N VAL A 729 -31.81 -5.23 9.25
CA VAL A 729 -30.82 -5.12 8.16
C VAL A 729 -29.67 -4.19 8.54
N ALA A 730 -29.96 -3.01 9.12
CA ALA A 730 -28.93 -2.10 9.60
C ALA A 730 -28.05 -2.71 10.69
N SER A 731 -28.63 -3.53 11.58
CA SER A 731 -27.89 -4.28 12.59
C SER A 731 -26.92 -5.29 11.96
N MET A 732 -27.32 -5.95 10.87
CA MET A 732 -26.46 -6.90 10.15
C MET A 732 -25.31 -6.19 9.44
N ILE A 733 -25.56 -5.03 8.84
CA ILE A 733 -24.52 -4.21 8.21
C ILE A 733 -23.48 -3.78 9.25
N LEU A 734 -23.92 -3.24 10.40
CA LEU A 734 -23.01 -2.88 11.50
C LEU A 734 -22.29 -4.10 12.08
N MET A 735 -22.94 -5.24 12.19
CA MET A 735 -22.31 -6.48 12.67
C MET A 735 -21.18 -6.92 11.74
N ILE A 736 -21.40 -6.88 10.43
CA ILE A 736 -20.37 -7.22 9.41
C ILE A 736 -19.21 -6.23 9.49
N ALA A 737 -19.47 -4.94 9.73
CA ALA A 737 -18.42 -3.94 9.91
C ALA A 737 -17.48 -4.25 11.11
N HIS A 738 -17.99 -4.94 12.13
CA HIS A 738 -17.21 -5.35 13.31
C HIS A 738 -16.65 -6.78 13.20
N TRP A 739 -16.88 -7.48 12.09
CA TRP A 739 -16.21 -8.76 11.84
C TRP A 739 -14.76 -8.56 11.41
N ASN A 740 -13.97 -9.62 11.56
CA ASN A 740 -12.50 -9.68 11.52
C ASN A 740 -11.78 -9.08 10.29
N TRP A 741 -12.48 -8.50 9.32
CA TRP A 741 -11.94 -8.08 8.03
C TRP A 741 -11.78 -6.57 7.87
N MET A 742 -12.30 -5.74 8.78
CA MET A 742 -12.22 -4.27 8.68
C MET A 742 -11.44 -3.68 9.85
N ASP A 743 -10.54 -2.73 9.57
CA ASP A 743 -9.80 -1.99 10.60
C ASP A 743 -10.64 -0.79 11.06
N PRO A 744 -11.11 -0.75 12.33
CA PRO A 744 -11.91 0.36 12.83
C PRO A 744 -11.07 1.60 13.19
N ALA A 745 -9.74 1.51 13.13
CA ALA A 745 -8.80 2.59 13.45
C ALA A 745 -9.06 3.84 12.62
N ILE A 746 -8.75 5.02 13.19
CA ILE A 746 -8.85 6.28 12.48
C ILE A 746 -7.49 6.56 11.83
N ALA A 747 -7.44 6.48 10.50
CA ALA A 747 -6.23 6.70 9.72
C ALA A 747 -6.19 8.10 9.08
N ASN A 748 -5.00 8.51 8.64
CA ASN A 748 -4.84 9.72 7.81
C ASN A 748 -5.42 9.49 6.41
N LEU A 749 -5.91 10.56 5.78
CA LEU A 749 -6.42 10.51 4.41
C LEU A 749 -5.30 10.30 3.38
N GLN A 750 -5.58 9.50 2.36
CA GLN A 750 -4.75 9.46 1.15
C GLN A 750 -4.93 10.77 0.37
N PRO A 751 -3.88 11.32 -0.28
CA PRO A 751 -3.96 12.58 -1.01
C PRO A 751 -5.10 12.68 -2.02
N VAL A 752 -5.41 11.57 -2.69
CA VAL A 752 -6.49 11.50 -3.68
C VAL A 752 -7.88 11.62 -3.06
N LEU A 753 -8.03 11.26 -1.77
CA LEU A 753 -9.29 11.24 -1.04
C LEU A 753 -9.59 12.58 -0.35
N ASP A 754 -8.61 13.49 -0.25
CA ASP A 754 -8.79 14.84 0.30
C ASP A 754 -9.44 15.78 -0.73
N SER A 755 -10.71 15.49 -1.05
CA SER A 755 -11.49 16.17 -2.08
C SER A 755 -12.92 16.43 -1.64
N TYR A 756 -13.38 17.67 -1.83
CA TYR A 756 -14.79 18.02 -1.60
C TYR A 756 -15.77 17.21 -2.48
N TRP A 757 -15.36 16.91 -3.71
CA TRP A 757 -16.19 16.12 -4.63
C TRP A 757 -16.29 14.67 -4.23
N LEU A 758 -15.19 14.07 -3.76
CA LEU A 758 -15.20 12.69 -3.27
C LEU A 758 -16.08 12.57 -2.02
N MET A 759 -16.03 13.56 -1.12
CA MET A 759 -16.89 13.61 0.07
C MET A 759 -18.38 13.61 -0.26
N ILE A 760 -18.81 14.33 -1.30
CA ILE A 760 -20.23 14.38 -1.70
C ILE A 760 -20.61 13.18 -2.57
N HIS A 761 -19.80 12.86 -3.58
CA HIS A 761 -20.11 11.84 -4.56
C HIS A 761 -20.22 10.45 -3.95
N VAL A 762 -19.25 10.08 -3.09
CA VAL A 762 -19.26 8.78 -2.42
C VAL A 762 -20.47 8.68 -1.49
N ALA A 763 -20.73 9.72 -0.69
CA ALA A 763 -21.86 9.75 0.22
C ALA A 763 -23.22 9.61 -0.50
N VAL A 764 -23.37 10.18 -1.70
CA VAL A 764 -24.60 10.12 -2.50
C VAL A 764 -24.75 8.81 -3.28
N ILE A 765 -23.67 8.22 -3.79
CA ILE A 765 -23.74 6.93 -4.49
C ILE A 765 -24.00 5.76 -3.52
N VAL A 766 -23.40 5.84 -2.33
CA VAL A 766 -23.48 4.79 -1.32
C VAL A 766 -24.82 4.80 -0.60
N ALA A 767 -25.44 5.97 -0.42
CA ALA A 767 -26.77 6.14 0.20
C ALA A 767 -27.90 5.86 -0.80
#